data_AF-A0A2N9P084-F1
#
_entry.id   AF-A0A2N9P084-F1
#
_cell.length_a   1.000
_cell.length_b   1.000
_cell.length_c   1.000
_cell.angle_alpha   90.00
_cell.angle_beta   90.00
_cell.angle_gamma   90.00
#
_symmetry.space_group_name_H-M   'P 1'
#
loop_
_entity.id
_entity.type
_entity.pdbx_description
1 polymer ?
#
loop_
_entity_poly.entity_id
_entity_poly.type
_entity_poly.pdbx_seq_one_letter_code
_entity_poly.pdbx_strand_id
1 'polypeptide(L)'
;MNRIHACLATLALLFGAHGAADAQDVAGWSWQEPQATVLPTGDLEWTPHRFVFEPSGPICYIDFDSGDDTLDGLTKQTPWKHHPWDLNATGVAKACKGGRTYVFKQGVVYRGELDANESGTAAVPVILTRDPSWGSGPAVICGSEAVTGWKQGAGNSLIPEPEKVWYVDLDWAPRAAWVVGKDASVTRVAMARIPNWVITDPDDIKSQWWTWKNPDKPFDNYTMVNGQRRHLAFDKEQINTNQPQEYYQDAIVWTTKGWVMGNPFPARVLAVDRTNGSLTFAGQWGGEPSYKIIRGCQYYLEDKPQYLDSPGEFWFDKKSNGGRLYLRLPGDQDPNQAHVEVARRIHMIDSRGMSHVRVRGLTFRFANGYWNLVAAPYWVSHESIDVQPGCVRLLGSGTDIEVSHCTFEHAHKGIRLKAMGREDAIDEVIVEDNLFSDLDSGGVELADSTTYGDVAPPMGRLYDVRVLRNKFDYIGLRPDLFGQGVALAVEYAQTAEVAGNMFERICAQAIDVHGAKASGAATHRPFARILIHHNKAVDTLLNVDDFGGIETWQGGPAYVYDNISVNPGGYRSWDHTLNPNSESRFGHAYYLDGAFKNYYFNNIACGNSKGPTGKLANTAAFQEIISYQNTFFNNTLYNFVRGSRRQEPQAGRVKFLGNIWQSMGLRVFRDADPARTAQAVNETDARSGPHEYAIDTDAYARNVFYDIGESFGVFEPSGRWYQTLEAFRAGLESYHPLAGGVGTMAERPPLRNAAAHDFRPSSSSSARGQGAKVFVPWSLYETVAEWNFYPLPGDPTRILDEHWCMSPYYTRRDDYYKLPTYPLKGVNISLKDYQSGPLENWTTGALHFDGNNQYAVLANEDIVRPVTLEAQGRNESLKRTVSGADLSSPQIYTSSFLIEVFFKTAPGQTDATLVQKMNDIGWRMSINKAGSVTLMAKSTGANASLAGRRVINDGQWHHVIAQADRKAGTLHSYIDGKQDATGPGLGPEVSLANDADLYVAGTPQGQNLKGSIDFMRIARGTLADSKTTIEELYTWEFEGPFLEDFTGRRRPADGGEAGAIDDK
;
A
#
# COMPACT_ATOMS: atom_id res chain seq x y z
N MET A 1 -3.87 56.33 -55.82
CA MET A 1 -3.58 57.69 -55.31
C MET A 1 -3.31 57.55 -53.82
N ASN A 2 -2.03 57.38 -53.45
CA ASN A 2 -1.06 58.42 -53.03
C ASN A 2 -1.31 58.87 -51.58
N ARG A 3 -0.47 58.38 -50.63
CA ARG A 3 0.69 59.06 -49.97
C ARG A 3 0.21 60.03 -48.87
N ILE A 4 0.80 60.22 -47.67
CA ILE A 4 2.20 60.41 -47.20
C ILE A 4 2.11 60.20 -45.65
N HIS A 5 2.95 59.44 -44.92
CA HIS A 5 4.28 59.82 -44.42
C HIS A 5 5.05 58.63 -43.84
N ALA A 6 6.29 58.50 -44.30
CA ALA A 6 7.39 57.80 -43.66
C ALA A 6 8.24 58.82 -42.88
N CYS A 7 8.66 58.49 -41.65
CA CYS A 7 9.89 58.93 -40.98
C CYS A 7 9.81 58.55 -39.49
N LEU A 8 10.33 57.37 -39.11
CA LEU A 8 10.90 57.06 -37.79
C LEU A 8 11.39 55.60 -37.79
N ALA A 9 12.55 55.38 -38.40
CA ALA A 9 13.27 54.12 -38.37
C ALA A 9 14.76 54.42 -38.21
N THR A 10 15.16 55.02 -37.10
CA THR A 10 16.57 55.06 -36.58
C THR A 10 16.65 55.81 -35.24
N LEU A 11 16.11 55.26 -34.14
CA LEU A 11 16.59 55.50 -32.77
C LEU A 11 15.86 54.58 -31.75
N ALA A 12 16.16 53.29 -31.75
CA ALA A 12 15.81 52.36 -30.65
C ALA A 12 16.65 51.08 -30.75
N LEU A 13 17.97 51.26 -30.80
CA LEU A 13 18.97 50.20 -30.69
C LEU A 13 19.94 50.69 -29.62
N LEU A 14 19.99 49.98 -28.48
CA LEU A 14 20.68 50.24 -27.21
C LEU A 14 19.76 50.67 -26.06
N PHE A 15 19.03 49.70 -25.51
CA PHE A 15 18.84 49.40 -24.08
C PHE A 15 17.82 48.25 -23.99
N GLY A 16 18.27 47.08 -24.42
CA GLY A 16 17.52 45.81 -24.38
C GLY A 16 18.43 44.71 -23.84
N ALA A 17 19.03 44.96 -22.69
CA ALA A 17 19.74 43.99 -21.88
C ALA A 17 19.54 44.44 -20.43
N HIS A 18 19.32 43.48 -19.53
CA HIS A 18 18.98 43.56 -18.11
C HIS A 18 17.49 43.29 -17.80
N GLY A 19 17.20 42.05 -17.40
CA GLY A 19 16.00 41.72 -16.64
C GLY A 19 15.20 40.48 -17.09
N ALA A 20 15.79 39.51 -17.78
CA ALA A 20 15.26 38.15 -17.72
C ALA A 20 15.68 37.57 -16.36
N ALA A 21 14.91 37.89 -15.31
CA ALA A 21 14.95 37.11 -14.09
C ALA A 21 14.34 35.76 -14.44
N ASP A 22 15.08 34.69 -14.17
CA ASP A 22 14.62 33.30 -14.21
C ASP A 22 13.29 33.18 -13.46
N ALA A 23 12.18 33.12 -14.22
CA ALA A 23 11.00 32.43 -13.75
C ALA A 23 11.32 30.94 -13.92
N GLN A 24 11.90 30.34 -12.89
CA GLN A 24 11.80 28.90 -12.72
C GLN A 24 10.31 28.56 -12.71
N ASP A 25 9.84 27.86 -13.74
CA ASP A 25 8.66 27.01 -13.63
C ASP A 25 8.91 26.11 -12.42
N VAL A 26 8.32 26.44 -11.27
CA VAL A 26 8.29 25.51 -10.15
C VAL A 26 7.33 24.43 -10.59
N ALA A 27 7.86 23.30 -11.05
CA ALA A 27 7.07 22.11 -11.32
C ALA A 27 6.18 21.81 -10.10
N GLY A 28 4.90 21.52 -10.33
CA GLY A 28 3.96 21.18 -9.25
C GLY A 28 4.36 19.89 -8.52
N TRP A 29 3.73 19.62 -7.38
CA TRP A 29 3.92 18.37 -6.64
C TRP A 29 3.20 17.22 -7.33
N SER A 30 3.73 15.99 -7.24
CA SER A 30 3.21 14.83 -7.98
C SER A 30 1.73 14.53 -7.70
N TRP A 31 1.28 14.76 -6.47
CA TRP A 31 -0.10 14.60 -6.04
C TRP A 31 -1.08 15.66 -6.59
N GLN A 32 -0.59 16.73 -7.24
CA GLN A 32 -1.44 17.71 -7.93
C GLN A 32 -1.87 17.26 -9.33
N GLU A 33 -1.19 16.25 -9.88
CA GLU A 33 -1.45 15.76 -11.23
C GLU A 33 -2.12 14.37 -11.18
N PRO A 34 -3.26 14.19 -11.86
CA PRO A 34 -3.82 12.86 -12.07
C PRO A 34 -2.81 11.96 -12.78
N GLN A 35 -2.51 10.81 -12.19
CA GLN A 35 -1.61 9.81 -12.78
C GLN A 35 -2.37 8.82 -13.69
N ALA A 36 -3.61 9.13 -14.07
CA ALA A 36 -4.40 8.40 -15.03
C ALA A 36 -5.37 9.35 -15.73
N THR A 37 -5.90 8.96 -16.89
CA THR A 37 -7.01 9.72 -17.49
C THR A 37 -8.25 9.47 -16.65
N VAL A 38 -8.79 10.54 -16.07
CA VAL A 38 -10.04 10.51 -15.30
C VAL A 38 -11.22 10.71 -16.22
N LEU A 39 -12.13 9.73 -16.26
CA LEU A 39 -13.35 9.81 -17.03
C LEU A 39 -14.47 10.52 -16.24
N PRO A 40 -15.33 11.32 -16.89
CA PRO A 40 -16.43 12.02 -16.20
C PRO A 40 -17.41 11.12 -15.46
N THR A 41 -17.48 9.83 -15.80
CA THR A 41 -18.35 8.84 -15.16
C THR A 41 -17.81 8.32 -13.82
N GLY A 42 -16.59 8.69 -13.42
CA GLY A 42 -15.93 8.10 -12.26
C GLY A 42 -15.15 6.84 -12.58
N ASP A 43 -14.58 6.76 -13.77
CA ASP A 43 -13.70 5.66 -14.16
C ASP A 43 -12.30 6.18 -14.52
N LEU A 44 -11.32 5.27 -14.59
CA LEU A 44 -9.93 5.58 -14.90
C LEU A 44 -9.44 4.77 -16.11
N GLU A 45 -8.66 5.42 -16.97
CA GLU A 45 -7.97 4.81 -18.10
C GLU A 45 -6.45 4.89 -17.96
N TRP A 46 -5.77 3.78 -18.24
CA TRP A 46 -4.31 3.71 -18.22
C TRP A 46 -3.73 4.70 -19.23
N THR A 47 -2.94 5.65 -18.74
CA THR A 47 -2.35 6.71 -19.58
C THR A 47 -0.86 6.83 -19.27
N PRO A 48 -0.05 5.83 -19.68
CA PRO A 48 1.38 5.87 -19.44
C PRO A 48 2.02 6.99 -20.26
N HIS A 49 3.13 7.51 -19.78
CA HIS A 49 3.96 8.39 -20.58
C HIS A 49 4.52 7.65 -21.79
N ARG A 50 4.76 8.40 -22.87
CA ARG A 50 5.36 7.85 -24.07
C ARG A 50 6.84 7.60 -23.83
N PHE A 51 7.32 6.40 -24.17
CA PHE A 51 8.75 6.10 -24.16
C PHE A 51 9.54 7.05 -25.08
N VAL A 52 10.61 7.64 -24.55
CA VAL A 52 11.58 8.46 -25.27
C VAL A 52 12.98 7.90 -25.03
N PHE A 53 13.79 7.79 -26.10
CA PHE A 53 15.18 7.39 -25.99
C PHE A 53 16.04 8.58 -25.55
N GLU A 54 16.49 8.55 -24.29
CA GLU A 54 17.29 9.61 -23.67
C GLU A 54 18.57 8.99 -23.08
N PRO A 55 19.65 8.90 -23.88
CA PRO A 55 20.92 8.38 -23.39
C PRO A 55 21.61 9.38 -22.47
N SER A 56 22.44 8.86 -21.56
CA SER A 56 23.40 9.62 -20.76
C SER A 56 24.80 8.98 -20.83
N GLY A 57 25.84 9.81 -20.87
CA GLY A 57 27.22 9.36 -21.01
C GLY A 57 27.52 8.70 -22.36
N PRO A 58 28.62 7.95 -22.46
CA PRO A 58 28.95 7.16 -23.65
C PRO A 58 27.83 6.16 -23.99
N ILE A 59 27.66 5.85 -25.29
CA ILE A 59 26.67 4.89 -25.76
C ILE A 59 27.39 3.64 -26.28
N CYS A 60 26.95 2.48 -25.81
CA CYS A 60 27.40 1.17 -26.28
C CYS A 60 26.22 0.40 -26.86
N TYR A 61 26.39 -0.22 -28.02
CA TYR A 61 25.36 -0.97 -28.74
C TYR A 61 25.56 -2.47 -28.55
N ILE A 62 24.47 -3.20 -28.31
CA ILE A 62 24.47 -4.64 -28.06
C ILE A 62 23.53 -5.33 -29.06
N ASP A 63 24.10 -6.26 -29.81
CA ASP A 63 23.41 -7.17 -30.73
C ASP A 63 23.84 -8.60 -30.40
N PHE A 64 23.02 -9.30 -29.63
CA PHE A 64 23.32 -10.67 -29.18
C PHE A 64 23.48 -11.67 -30.33
N ASP A 65 22.80 -11.45 -31.46
CA ASP A 65 22.82 -12.37 -32.60
C ASP A 65 24.10 -12.19 -33.41
N SER A 66 24.45 -10.94 -33.74
CA SER A 66 25.51 -10.64 -34.72
C SER A 66 26.69 -9.81 -34.22
N GLY A 67 26.67 -9.36 -32.97
CA GLY A 67 27.73 -8.57 -32.37
C GLY A 67 29.01 -9.36 -32.05
N ASP A 68 30.08 -8.62 -31.75
CA ASP A 68 31.40 -9.14 -31.39
C ASP A 68 32.00 -8.32 -30.24
N ASP A 69 32.28 -9.00 -29.12
CA ASP A 69 32.77 -8.38 -27.89
C ASP A 69 34.18 -7.78 -28.01
N THR A 70 34.90 -8.06 -29.11
CA THR A 70 36.23 -7.49 -29.37
C THR A 70 36.18 -6.12 -30.06
N LEU A 71 35.01 -5.71 -30.56
CA LEU A 71 34.80 -4.40 -31.19
C LEU A 71 34.67 -3.27 -30.15
N ASP A 72 34.61 -2.02 -30.61
CA ASP A 72 34.52 -0.86 -29.71
C ASP A 72 33.13 -0.69 -29.06
N GLY A 73 32.07 -1.26 -29.65
CA GLY A 73 30.69 -1.13 -29.16
C GLY A 73 30.08 0.25 -29.41
N LEU A 74 30.79 1.21 -30.01
CA LEU A 74 30.40 2.63 -30.03
C LEU A 74 29.43 3.00 -31.16
N THR A 75 29.18 2.08 -32.09
CA THR A 75 28.28 2.31 -33.23
C THR A 75 27.34 1.12 -33.46
N LYS A 76 26.23 1.37 -34.17
CA LYS A 76 25.28 0.34 -34.60
C LYS A 76 25.90 -0.71 -35.54
N GLN A 77 27.06 -0.41 -36.15
CA GLN A 77 27.80 -1.29 -37.05
C GLN A 77 28.89 -2.09 -36.34
N THR A 78 29.30 -1.66 -35.15
CA THR A 78 30.31 -2.33 -34.31
C THR A 78 29.74 -2.75 -32.95
N PRO A 79 28.52 -3.35 -32.88
CA PRO A 79 27.91 -3.68 -31.60
C PRO A 79 28.65 -4.84 -30.92
N TRP A 80 28.59 -4.86 -29.59
CA TRP A 80 28.99 -6.02 -28.80
C TRP A 80 27.96 -7.13 -28.87
N LYS A 81 28.39 -8.36 -28.61
CA LYS A 81 27.49 -9.50 -28.45
C LYS A 81 26.85 -9.48 -27.06
N HIS A 82 27.64 -9.19 -26.05
CA HIS A 82 27.24 -9.25 -24.66
C HIS A 82 27.36 -7.89 -23.96
N HIS A 83 26.46 -7.69 -23.00
CA HIS A 83 26.61 -6.64 -22.01
C HIS A 83 27.81 -6.94 -21.08
N PRO A 84 28.56 -5.96 -20.56
CA PRO A 84 29.70 -6.21 -19.66
C PRO A 84 29.38 -7.00 -18.38
N TRP A 85 28.15 -6.85 -17.87
CA TRP A 85 27.59 -7.62 -16.74
C TRP A 85 27.26 -9.07 -17.07
N ASP A 86 27.26 -9.45 -18.34
CA ASP A 86 27.10 -10.86 -18.72
C ASP A 86 28.35 -11.67 -18.34
N LEU A 87 28.14 -12.85 -17.79
CA LEU A 87 29.22 -13.77 -17.45
C LEU A 87 29.97 -14.28 -18.69
N ASN A 88 29.31 -14.31 -19.85
CA ASN A 88 29.90 -14.73 -21.12
C ASN A 88 30.55 -13.58 -21.91
N ALA A 89 30.45 -12.34 -21.44
CA ALA A 89 31.11 -11.22 -22.11
C ALA A 89 32.64 -11.41 -22.11
N THR A 90 33.26 -11.10 -23.25
CA THR A 90 34.72 -11.18 -23.44
C THR A 90 35.29 -9.86 -23.96
N GLY A 91 36.56 -9.82 -24.34
CA GLY A 91 37.15 -8.71 -25.11
C GLY A 91 36.99 -7.32 -24.47
N VAL A 92 36.71 -6.34 -25.32
CA VAL A 92 36.51 -4.93 -24.95
C VAL A 92 35.22 -4.76 -24.16
N ALA A 93 34.17 -5.50 -24.52
CA ALA A 93 32.90 -5.49 -23.80
C ALA A 93 33.09 -5.85 -22.31
N LYS A 94 33.82 -6.94 -21.99
CA LYS A 94 34.03 -7.36 -20.59
C LYS A 94 34.85 -6.35 -19.78
N ALA A 95 35.81 -5.69 -20.42
CA ALA A 95 36.69 -4.72 -19.79
C ALA A 95 35.99 -3.36 -19.55
N CYS A 96 34.85 -3.13 -20.20
CA CYS A 96 34.08 -1.90 -20.07
C CYS A 96 33.52 -1.72 -18.65
N LYS A 97 33.69 -0.50 -18.11
CA LYS A 97 33.26 -0.08 -16.77
C LYS A 97 32.77 1.37 -16.77
N GLY A 98 32.01 1.76 -15.75
CA GLY A 98 31.52 3.10 -15.46
C GLY A 98 30.16 3.42 -16.08
N GLY A 99 29.53 4.48 -15.56
CA GLY A 99 28.22 5.00 -16.01
C GLY A 99 28.18 5.31 -17.50
N ARG A 100 27.21 4.70 -18.20
CA ARG A 100 27.00 4.79 -19.65
C ARG A 100 25.64 4.23 -20.06
N THR A 101 25.27 4.45 -21.31
CA THR A 101 24.06 3.89 -21.91
C THR A 101 24.36 2.65 -22.74
N TYR A 102 23.69 1.54 -22.43
CA TYR A 102 23.72 0.28 -23.17
C TYR A 102 22.41 0.12 -23.95
N VAL A 103 22.52 0.11 -25.27
CA VAL A 103 21.39 0.02 -26.19
C VAL A 103 21.28 -1.40 -26.71
N PHE A 104 20.20 -2.10 -26.36
CA PHE A 104 19.86 -3.42 -26.88
C PHE A 104 19.11 -3.29 -28.20
N LYS A 105 19.54 -4.04 -29.22
CA LYS A 105 18.92 -4.01 -30.55
C LYS A 105 17.49 -4.56 -30.51
N GLN A 106 16.55 -3.85 -31.13
CA GLN A 106 15.17 -4.32 -31.29
C GLN A 106 15.08 -5.49 -32.27
N GLY A 107 14.20 -6.44 -31.97
CA GLY A 107 14.00 -7.67 -32.74
C GLY A 107 15.02 -8.76 -32.42
N VAL A 108 15.94 -8.52 -31.49
CA VAL A 108 16.94 -9.48 -31.01
C VAL A 108 16.53 -10.02 -29.63
N VAL A 109 16.77 -11.31 -29.42
CA VAL A 109 16.53 -12.00 -28.15
C VAL A 109 17.86 -12.19 -27.42
N TYR A 110 18.09 -11.36 -26.41
CA TYR A 110 19.26 -11.43 -25.55
C TYR A 110 19.11 -12.59 -24.54
N ARG A 111 19.91 -13.66 -24.70
CA ARG A 111 19.89 -14.85 -23.83
C ARG A 111 21.08 -14.86 -22.87
N GLY A 112 21.21 -13.82 -22.08
CA GLY A 112 22.23 -13.69 -21.05
C GLY A 112 21.64 -13.40 -19.67
N GLU A 113 22.43 -13.65 -18.63
CA GLU A 113 22.15 -13.22 -17.25
C GLU A 113 23.10 -12.08 -16.91
N LEU A 114 22.58 -10.98 -16.39
CA LEU A 114 23.34 -9.78 -16.07
C LEU A 114 23.58 -9.69 -14.56
N ASP A 115 24.83 -9.88 -14.15
CA ASP A 115 25.28 -9.65 -12.76
C ASP A 115 25.72 -8.18 -12.62
N ALA A 116 24.77 -7.33 -12.19
CA ALA A 116 24.96 -5.91 -12.03
C ALA A 116 25.80 -5.62 -10.77
N ASN A 117 27.11 -5.53 -10.98
CA ASN A 117 28.12 -5.34 -9.92
C ASN A 117 28.79 -3.96 -9.96
N GLU A 118 28.18 -2.99 -10.64
CA GLU A 118 28.68 -1.64 -10.78
C GLU A 118 27.53 -0.62 -10.67
N SER A 119 27.85 0.55 -10.12
CA SER A 119 26.92 1.68 -9.99
C SER A 119 27.30 2.81 -10.93
N GLY A 120 26.30 3.56 -11.38
CA GLY A 120 26.51 4.84 -12.02
C GLY A 120 26.81 5.95 -11.02
N THR A 121 26.60 7.18 -11.46
CA THR A 121 26.57 8.37 -10.61
C THR A 121 25.31 9.17 -10.94
N ALA A 122 24.85 10.05 -10.05
CA ALA A 122 23.71 10.92 -10.35
C ALA A 122 23.88 11.71 -11.67
N ALA A 123 25.12 12.12 -12.00
CA ALA A 123 25.41 12.84 -13.24
C ALA A 123 25.47 11.92 -14.48
N VAL A 124 25.94 10.69 -14.31
CA VAL A 124 26.12 9.70 -15.38
C VAL A 124 25.65 8.32 -14.87
N PRO A 125 24.34 8.03 -14.92
CA PRO A 125 23.80 6.74 -14.50
C PRO A 125 24.21 5.61 -15.47
N VAL A 126 24.06 4.37 -15.04
CA VAL A 126 24.07 3.22 -15.95
C VAL A 126 22.66 3.03 -16.51
N ILE A 127 22.51 3.14 -17.83
CA ILE A 127 21.20 3.03 -18.50
C ILE A 127 21.19 1.79 -19.39
N LEU A 128 20.26 0.86 -19.16
CA LEU A 128 19.97 -0.27 -20.05
C LEU A 128 18.68 0.06 -20.80
N THR A 129 18.74 0.19 -22.12
CA THR A 129 17.62 0.71 -22.91
C THR A 129 17.59 0.21 -24.35
N ARG A 130 16.64 0.70 -25.15
CA ARG A 130 16.57 0.52 -26.61
C ARG A 130 16.53 1.86 -27.33
N ASP A 131 17.03 1.88 -28.56
CA ASP A 131 16.86 2.99 -29.50
C ASP A 131 15.77 2.60 -30.51
N PRO A 132 14.59 3.26 -30.51
CA PRO A 132 13.51 2.98 -31.45
C PRO A 132 13.92 3.03 -32.93
N SER A 133 15.02 3.71 -33.27
CA SER A 133 15.56 3.79 -34.63
C SER A 133 16.49 2.63 -35.02
N TRP A 134 16.77 1.68 -34.11
CA TRP A 134 17.68 0.56 -34.36
C TRP A 134 16.99 -0.79 -34.15
N GLY A 135 16.81 -1.52 -35.26
CA GLY A 135 16.04 -2.76 -35.29
C GLY A 135 14.52 -2.52 -35.31
N SER A 136 13.74 -3.60 -35.24
CA SER A 136 12.27 -3.55 -35.23
C SER A 136 11.69 -4.64 -34.32
N GLY A 137 10.63 -4.33 -33.58
CA GLY A 137 10.06 -5.22 -32.58
C GLY A 137 10.61 -4.95 -31.17
N PRO A 138 10.31 -5.81 -30.18
CA PRO A 138 10.82 -5.64 -28.81
C PRO A 138 12.33 -5.93 -28.73
N ALA A 139 13.03 -5.25 -27.82
CA ALA A 139 14.37 -5.64 -27.37
C ALA A 139 14.20 -6.57 -26.15
N VAL A 140 14.43 -7.87 -26.35
CA VAL A 140 14.01 -8.89 -25.38
C VAL A 140 15.20 -9.38 -24.56
N ILE A 141 15.08 -9.37 -23.24
CA ILE A 141 15.92 -10.15 -22.32
C ILE A 141 15.16 -11.41 -21.94
N CYS A 142 15.70 -12.57 -22.32
CA CYS A 142 14.96 -13.83 -22.33
C CYS A 142 15.55 -14.88 -21.39
N GLY A 143 14.66 -15.48 -20.58
CA GLY A 143 15.04 -16.47 -19.57
C GLY A 143 15.13 -17.89 -20.07
N SER A 144 14.55 -18.18 -21.22
CA SER A 144 14.47 -19.52 -21.78
C SER A 144 15.54 -19.78 -22.83
N GLU A 145 15.57 -21.02 -23.31
CA GLU A 145 16.23 -21.42 -24.55
C GLU A 145 15.19 -21.92 -25.55
N ALA A 146 15.40 -21.61 -26.84
CA ALA A 146 14.65 -22.26 -27.91
C ALA A 146 15.18 -23.69 -28.09
N VAL A 147 14.34 -24.69 -27.80
CA VAL A 147 14.77 -26.09 -27.77
C VAL A 147 14.33 -26.81 -29.05
N THR A 148 15.29 -27.50 -29.67
CA THR A 148 15.10 -28.27 -30.91
C THR A 148 15.67 -29.67 -30.76
N GLY A 149 15.57 -30.52 -31.80
CA GLY A 149 16.15 -31.87 -31.79
C GLY A 149 15.32 -32.86 -30.98
N TRP A 150 14.01 -32.66 -30.95
CA TRP A 150 13.07 -33.50 -30.21
C TRP A 150 12.99 -34.89 -30.82
N LYS A 151 13.00 -35.91 -29.96
CA LYS A 151 12.84 -37.31 -30.34
C LYS A 151 11.44 -37.79 -29.96
N GLN A 152 10.75 -38.42 -30.89
CA GLN A 152 9.43 -38.98 -30.63
C GLN A 152 9.56 -40.30 -29.84
N GLY A 153 8.61 -40.53 -28.93
CA GLY A 153 8.52 -41.73 -28.13
C GLY A 153 9.08 -41.55 -26.72
N ALA A 154 8.29 -41.81 -25.68
CA ALA A 154 8.78 -41.84 -24.30
C ALA A 154 9.27 -43.23 -23.88
N GLY A 155 10.52 -43.32 -23.42
CA GLY A 155 11.08 -44.57 -22.87
C GLY A 155 10.65 -44.89 -21.42
N ASN A 156 9.98 -43.96 -20.74
CA ASN A 156 9.48 -44.17 -19.39
C ASN A 156 8.11 -44.86 -19.45
N SER A 157 8.02 -46.09 -18.92
CA SER A 157 6.81 -46.91 -18.98
C SER A 157 5.63 -46.38 -18.15
N LEU A 158 5.85 -45.35 -17.34
CA LEU A 158 4.80 -44.68 -16.57
C LEU A 158 4.06 -43.61 -17.37
N ILE A 159 4.61 -43.14 -18.50
CA ILE A 159 4.00 -42.12 -19.35
C ILE A 159 2.91 -42.76 -20.23
N PRO A 160 1.66 -42.29 -20.16
CA PRO A 160 0.58 -42.74 -21.05
C PRO A 160 0.83 -42.33 -22.51
N GLU A 161 0.34 -43.12 -23.46
CA GLU A 161 0.46 -42.87 -24.90
C GLU A 161 1.89 -42.42 -25.32
N PRO A 162 2.94 -43.19 -24.95
CA PRO A 162 4.33 -42.76 -25.09
C PRO A 162 4.70 -42.39 -26.53
N GLU A 163 4.01 -42.92 -27.54
CA GLU A 163 4.17 -42.61 -28.96
C GLU A 163 3.77 -41.17 -29.35
N LYS A 164 2.95 -40.50 -28.53
CA LYS A 164 2.53 -39.10 -28.72
C LYS A 164 3.45 -38.10 -28.01
N VAL A 165 4.33 -38.59 -27.14
CA VAL A 165 5.23 -37.78 -26.34
C VAL A 165 6.57 -37.63 -27.05
N TRP A 166 7.13 -36.43 -26.95
CA TRP A 166 8.46 -36.10 -27.44
C TRP A 166 9.40 -35.85 -26.28
N TYR A 167 10.70 -36.06 -26.47
CA TYR A 167 11.68 -35.76 -25.44
C TYR A 167 12.98 -35.19 -25.97
N VAL A 168 13.68 -34.53 -25.05
CA VAL A 168 15.03 -33.97 -25.24
C VAL A 168 15.78 -34.00 -23.90
N ASP A 169 17.09 -34.18 -23.95
CA ASP A 169 17.96 -34.14 -22.77
C ASP A 169 18.53 -32.73 -22.61
N LEU A 170 18.41 -32.16 -21.41
CA LEU A 170 18.85 -30.81 -21.06
C LEU A 170 19.87 -30.85 -19.93
N ASP A 171 20.83 -29.93 -19.94
CA ASP A 171 21.82 -29.74 -18.86
C ASP A 171 21.34 -28.79 -17.74
N TRP A 172 20.12 -28.27 -17.85
CA TRP A 172 19.42 -27.48 -16.81
C TRP A 172 18.04 -28.05 -16.48
N ALA A 173 17.42 -27.54 -15.40
CA ALA A 173 16.12 -28.00 -14.91
C ALA A 173 15.01 -26.94 -15.07
N PRO A 174 14.11 -27.07 -16.07
CA PRO A 174 13.03 -26.13 -16.28
C PRO A 174 11.83 -26.38 -15.36
N ARG A 175 11.20 -25.30 -14.89
CA ARG A 175 9.86 -25.32 -14.27
C ARG A 175 8.77 -24.74 -15.17
N ALA A 176 9.12 -24.30 -16.38
CA ALA A 176 8.20 -23.70 -17.33
C ALA A 176 8.61 -24.00 -18.79
N ALA A 177 7.61 -24.12 -19.66
CA ALA A 177 7.77 -24.23 -21.10
C ALA A 177 6.63 -23.52 -21.83
N TRP A 178 6.90 -23.03 -23.03
CA TRP A 178 5.94 -22.30 -23.87
C TRP A 178 6.04 -22.72 -25.33
N VAL A 179 4.93 -22.61 -26.04
CA VAL A 179 4.90 -22.60 -27.50
C VAL A 179 4.68 -21.18 -27.97
N VAL A 180 5.49 -20.76 -28.94
CA VAL A 180 5.37 -19.45 -29.60
C VAL A 180 4.79 -19.67 -31.00
N GLY A 181 3.61 -19.09 -31.24
CA GLY A 181 2.91 -19.11 -32.51
C GLY A 181 3.59 -18.25 -33.58
N LYS A 182 3.23 -18.47 -34.85
CA LYS A 182 3.75 -17.68 -35.98
C LYS A 182 3.34 -16.20 -35.93
N ASP A 183 2.25 -15.91 -35.23
CA ASP A 183 1.73 -14.57 -34.94
C ASP A 183 2.31 -13.97 -33.66
N ALA A 184 3.34 -14.61 -33.07
CA ALA A 184 3.92 -14.29 -31.77
C ALA A 184 3.00 -14.51 -30.55
N SER A 185 1.83 -15.16 -30.73
CA SER A 185 1.04 -15.62 -29.59
C SER A 185 1.82 -16.60 -28.73
N VAL A 186 1.71 -16.47 -27.41
CA VAL A 186 2.42 -17.34 -26.47
C VAL A 186 1.39 -18.22 -25.77
N THR A 187 1.64 -19.53 -25.76
CA THR A 187 0.85 -20.49 -24.98
C THR A 187 1.75 -21.15 -23.95
N ARG A 188 1.43 -20.97 -22.66
CA ARG A 188 2.09 -21.71 -21.57
C ARG A 188 1.71 -23.20 -21.68
N VAL A 189 2.72 -24.07 -21.70
CA VAL A 189 2.52 -25.52 -21.58
C VAL A 189 2.41 -25.85 -20.09
N ALA A 190 1.36 -26.58 -19.71
CA ALA A 190 1.14 -26.94 -18.32
C ALA A 190 2.19 -27.95 -17.86
N MET A 191 2.66 -27.82 -16.61
CA MET A 191 3.35 -28.95 -15.98
C MET A 191 2.33 -30.08 -15.81
N ALA A 192 2.73 -31.30 -16.16
CA ALA A 192 1.90 -32.49 -16.15
C ALA A 192 1.14 -32.62 -14.83
N ARG A 193 -0.19 -32.62 -14.91
CA ARG A 193 -1.06 -32.49 -13.74
C ARG A 193 -2.36 -33.27 -13.87
N ILE A 194 -2.98 -33.56 -12.75
CA ILE A 194 -4.29 -34.21 -12.70
C ILE A 194 -5.20 -33.51 -11.66
N PRO A 195 -6.44 -33.13 -12.02
CA PRO A 195 -7.02 -33.21 -13.37
C PRO A 195 -6.39 -32.19 -14.34
N ASN A 196 -6.59 -32.39 -15.65
CA ASN A 196 -6.20 -31.45 -16.71
C ASN A 196 -7.12 -30.23 -16.76
N TRP A 197 -7.16 -29.48 -15.67
CA TRP A 197 -8.06 -28.36 -15.50
C TRP A 197 -7.69 -27.16 -16.38
N VAL A 198 -8.72 -26.41 -16.76
CA VAL A 198 -8.65 -25.09 -17.40
C VAL A 198 -9.60 -24.13 -16.67
N ILE A 199 -9.39 -22.83 -16.81
CA ILE A 199 -10.28 -21.82 -16.21
C ILE A 199 -11.55 -21.74 -17.05
N THR A 200 -12.66 -22.27 -16.52
CA THR A 200 -14.00 -22.17 -17.15
C THR A 200 -14.93 -21.19 -16.46
N ASP A 201 -14.63 -20.84 -15.21
CA ASP A 201 -15.37 -19.85 -14.42
C ASP A 201 -14.36 -18.77 -13.98
N PRO A 202 -14.49 -17.51 -14.47
CA PRO A 202 -13.57 -16.44 -14.13
C PRO A 202 -13.70 -15.98 -12.67
N ASP A 203 -14.81 -16.25 -11.99
CA ASP A 203 -15.02 -15.88 -10.58
C ASP A 203 -14.62 -17.02 -9.61
N ASP A 204 -14.42 -18.23 -10.14
CA ASP A 204 -13.93 -19.42 -9.45
C ASP A 204 -12.93 -20.16 -10.35
N ILE A 205 -11.73 -19.58 -10.46
CA ILE A 205 -10.67 -20.06 -11.37
C ILE A 205 -10.16 -21.47 -11.02
N LYS A 206 -10.61 -22.02 -9.89
CA LYS A 206 -10.28 -23.36 -9.37
C LYS A 206 -11.44 -24.34 -9.51
N SER A 207 -12.54 -23.96 -10.16
CA SER A 207 -13.78 -24.74 -10.29
C SER A 207 -13.61 -26.16 -10.85
N GLN A 208 -12.57 -26.40 -11.66
CA GLN A 208 -12.25 -27.72 -12.23
C GLN A 208 -11.27 -28.55 -11.38
N TRP A 209 -10.77 -28.03 -10.25
CA TRP A 209 -9.92 -28.78 -9.34
C TRP A 209 -10.74 -29.83 -8.59
N TRP A 210 -10.07 -30.87 -8.10
CA TRP A 210 -10.69 -31.81 -7.17
C TRP A 210 -10.98 -31.12 -5.83
N THR A 211 -11.79 -31.77 -4.98
CA THR A 211 -12.26 -31.20 -3.73
C THR A 211 -12.10 -32.20 -2.60
N TRP A 212 -11.45 -31.79 -1.52
CA TRP A 212 -11.32 -32.61 -0.33
C TRP A 212 -12.69 -32.95 0.26
N LYS A 213 -12.98 -34.25 0.41
CA LYS A 213 -14.27 -34.75 0.91
C LYS A 213 -14.29 -34.81 2.43
N ASN A 214 -13.17 -35.22 3.04
CA ASN A 214 -13.00 -35.28 4.49
C ASN A 214 -14.25 -35.87 5.21
N PRO A 215 -14.62 -37.14 4.93
CA PRO A 215 -15.95 -37.68 5.19
C PRO A 215 -16.30 -37.76 6.68
N ASP A 216 -15.36 -38.20 7.53
CA ASP A 216 -15.61 -38.39 8.95
C ASP A 216 -15.57 -37.06 9.73
N LYS A 217 -14.57 -36.23 9.44
CA LYS A 217 -14.37 -34.94 10.10
C LYS A 217 -14.09 -33.88 9.05
N PRO A 218 -14.87 -32.79 8.97
CA PRO A 218 -14.74 -31.81 7.89
C PRO A 218 -13.40 -31.06 7.90
N PHE A 219 -12.66 -31.06 9.01
CA PHE A 219 -11.36 -30.39 9.14
C PHE A 219 -10.59 -30.97 10.33
N ASP A 220 -9.42 -30.41 10.69
CA ASP A 220 -8.57 -30.92 11.80
C ASP A 220 -8.21 -32.40 11.66
N ASN A 221 -7.96 -32.82 10.42
CA ASN A 221 -7.45 -34.13 10.08
C ASN A 221 -5.93 -34.06 10.03
N TYR A 222 -5.28 -34.85 10.88
CA TYR A 222 -3.84 -34.81 11.07
C TYR A 222 -3.27 -36.20 11.30
N THR A 223 -1.99 -36.38 10.99
CA THR A 223 -1.22 -37.57 11.34
C THR A 223 0.22 -37.21 11.70
N MET A 224 0.94 -38.14 12.30
CA MET A 224 2.35 -37.97 12.63
C MET A 224 3.23 -38.57 11.52
N VAL A 225 4.16 -37.78 11.00
CA VAL A 225 5.22 -38.26 10.10
C VAL A 225 6.54 -37.79 10.67
N ASN A 226 7.45 -38.73 10.94
CA ASN A 226 8.78 -38.45 11.51
C ASN A 226 8.74 -37.57 12.78
N GLY A 227 7.74 -37.80 13.65
CA GLY A 227 7.59 -37.05 14.91
C GLY A 227 7.02 -35.63 14.76
N GLN A 228 6.63 -35.21 13.55
CA GLN A 228 5.95 -33.95 13.28
C GLN A 228 4.50 -34.22 12.88
N ARG A 229 3.57 -33.41 13.38
CA ARG A 229 2.18 -33.48 12.96
C ARG A 229 2.04 -32.78 11.60
N ARG A 230 1.29 -33.43 10.71
CA ARG A 230 1.11 -33.07 9.30
C ARG A 230 -0.36 -33.09 8.92
N HIS A 231 -0.71 -32.40 7.84
CA HIS A 231 -2.07 -32.45 7.31
C HIS A 231 -2.36 -33.84 6.79
N LEU A 232 -3.56 -34.34 7.06
CA LEU A 232 -4.13 -35.53 6.47
C LEU A 232 -5.44 -35.11 5.80
N ALA A 233 -5.65 -35.42 4.53
CA ALA A 233 -6.88 -35.05 3.83
C ALA A 233 -7.38 -36.21 2.97
N PHE A 234 -8.70 -36.30 2.80
CA PHE A 234 -9.36 -37.48 2.24
C PHE A 234 -10.20 -37.14 1.02
N ASP A 235 -10.02 -37.93 -0.05
CA ASP A 235 -10.89 -38.00 -1.22
C ASP A 235 -10.78 -39.39 -1.85
N LYS A 236 -11.64 -40.33 -1.42
CA LYS A 236 -11.62 -41.72 -1.89
C LYS A 236 -12.09 -41.88 -3.34
N GLU A 237 -12.71 -40.86 -3.94
CA GLU A 237 -13.07 -40.88 -5.35
C GLU A 237 -11.82 -40.79 -6.23
N GLN A 238 -10.90 -39.89 -5.86
CA GLN A 238 -9.69 -39.61 -6.65
C GLN A 238 -8.44 -40.31 -6.11
N ILE A 239 -8.38 -40.62 -4.81
CA ILE A 239 -7.27 -41.33 -4.16
C ILE A 239 -7.78 -42.73 -3.84
N ASN A 240 -7.48 -43.67 -4.72
CA ASN A 240 -7.99 -45.04 -4.59
C ASN A 240 -7.00 -46.07 -5.17
N THR A 241 -7.39 -47.34 -5.10
CA THR A 241 -6.57 -48.48 -5.55
C THR A 241 -6.53 -48.68 -7.06
N ASN A 242 -7.32 -47.94 -7.85
CA ASN A 242 -7.30 -48.03 -9.31
C ASN A 242 -6.00 -47.49 -9.90
N GLN A 243 -5.34 -46.58 -9.17
CA GLN A 243 -3.99 -46.12 -9.48
C GLN A 243 -2.96 -46.72 -8.52
N PRO A 244 -1.72 -46.96 -8.97
CA PRO A 244 -0.64 -47.47 -8.12
C PRO A 244 -0.21 -46.43 -7.08
N GLN A 245 0.57 -46.86 -6.08
CA GLN A 245 1.01 -45.97 -5.00
C GLN A 245 1.88 -44.82 -5.53
N GLU A 246 2.73 -45.13 -6.50
CA GLU A 246 3.67 -44.22 -7.17
C GLU A 246 2.97 -43.17 -8.03
N TYR A 247 1.65 -43.31 -8.28
CA TYR A 247 0.85 -42.28 -8.92
C TYR A 247 0.79 -41.04 -8.02
N TYR A 248 0.49 -41.23 -6.72
CA TYR A 248 0.34 -40.14 -5.76
C TYR A 248 1.61 -39.82 -4.98
N GLN A 249 2.43 -40.84 -4.68
CA GLN A 249 3.60 -40.68 -3.83
C GLN A 249 4.60 -39.70 -4.47
N ASP A 250 5.14 -38.80 -3.65
CA ASP A 250 6.09 -37.76 -4.02
C ASP A 250 5.59 -36.71 -5.03
N ALA A 251 4.32 -36.78 -5.45
CA ALA A 251 3.69 -35.73 -6.25
C ALA A 251 3.64 -34.41 -5.48
N ILE A 252 3.54 -33.30 -6.22
CA ILE A 252 3.25 -31.99 -5.61
C ILE A 252 1.73 -31.85 -5.56
N VAL A 253 1.19 -31.72 -4.35
CA VAL A 253 -0.20 -31.31 -4.15
C VAL A 253 -0.25 -29.79 -4.06
N TRP A 254 -1.12 -29.20 -4.87
CA TRP A 254 -1.54 -27.81 -4.71
C TRP A 254 -2.90 -27.82 -4.05
N THR A 255 -3.05 -27.14 -2.92
CA THR A 255 -4.32 -27.15 -2.17
C THR A 255 -4.63 -25.79 -1.58
N THR A 256 -5.92 -25.43 -1.58
CA THR A 256 -6.41 -24.29 -0.79
C THR A 256 -6.53 -24.67 0.69
N LYS A 257 -6.73 -23.67 1.54
CA LYS A 257 -6.85 -23.80 2.99
C LYS A 257 -7.96 -22.90 3.56
N GLY A 258 -8.28 -23.07 4.83
CA GLY A 258 -9.08 -22.11 5.59
C GLY A 258 -8.55 -21.94 7.03
N TRP A 259 -9.15 -21.08 7.86
CA TRP A 259 -10.48 -20.44 7.74
C TRP A 259 -10.40 -19.15 6.92
N VAL A 260 -9.19 -18.62 6.81
CA VAL A 260 -8.84 -17.36 6.16
C VAL A 260 -7.53 -17.56 5.39
N MET A 261 -7.15 -16.59 4.56
CA MET A 261 -5.96 -16.63 3.71
C MET A 261 -5.97 -17.87 2.79
N GLY A 262 -7.10 -18.12 2.14
CA GLY A 262 -7.37 -19.35 1.39
C GLY A 262 -6.52 -19.63 0.14
N ASN A 263 -5.42 -18.90 -0.08
CA ASN A 263 -4.56 -19.05 -1.26
C ASN A 263 -4.04 -20.49 -1.41
N PRO A 264 -3.93 -20.99 -2.65
CA PRO A 264 -3.33 -22.29 -2.92
C PRO A 264 -1.83 -22.25 -2.59
N PHE A 265 -1.31 -23.34 -2.03
CA PHE A 265 0.11 -23.52 -1.78
C PHE A 265 0.57 -24.92 -2.22
N PRO A 266 1.83 -25.06 -2.69
CA PRO A 266 2.40 -26.35 -3.03
C PRO A 266 2.87 -27.09 -1.78
N ALA A 267 2.69 -28.41 -1.73
CA ALA A 267 3.30 -29.28 -0.74
C ALA A 267 3.63 -30.64 -1.36
N ARG A 268 4.65 -31.33 -0.84
CA ARG A 268 5.00 -32.68 -1.29
C ARG A 268 4.14 -33.70 -0.56
N VAL A 269 3.64 -34.71 -1.27
CA VAL A 269 2.91 -35.84 -0.69
C VAL A 269 3.91 -36.73 0.06
N LEU A 270 3.76 -36.81 1.39
CA LEU A 270 4.63 -37.53 2.31
C LEU A 270 4.18 -38.98 2.57
N ALA A 271 2.87 -39.24 2.50
CA ALA A 271 2.31 -40.57 2.66
C ALA A 271 0.98 -40.69 1.91
N VAL A 272 0.65 -41.90 1.47
CA VAL A 272 -0.53 -42.24 0.67
C VAL A 272 -1.23 -43.45 1.27
N ASP A 273 -2.52 -43.35 1.55
CA ASP A 273 -3.38 -44.48 1.90
C ASP A 273 -4.48 -44.61 0.84
N ARG A 274 -4.31 -45.54 -0.10
CA ARG A 274 -5.25 -45.76 -1.21
C ARG A 274 -6.50 -46.53 -0.79
N THR A 275 -6.47 -47.19 0.37
CA THR A 275 -7.62 -47.96 0.87
C THR A 275 -8.64 -47.04 1.52
N ASN A 276 -8.13 -46.07 2.30
CA ASN A 276 -8.95 -45.05 2.94
C ASN A 276 -9.07 -43.76 2.10
N GLY A 277 -8.23 -43.61 1.09
CA GLY A 277 -8.25 -42.52 0.13
C GLY A 277 -7.72 -41.21 0.68
N SER A 278 -6.53 -41.23 1.28
CA SER A 278 -5.93 -40.06 1.92
C SER A 278 -4.49 -39.78 1.51
N LEU A 279 -4.14 -38.49 1.57
CA LEU A 279 -2.78 -37.99 1.40
C LEU A 279 -2.33 -37.26 2.67
N THR A 280 -1.05 -37.40 2.98
CA THR A 280 -0.38 -36.64 4.05
C THR A 280 0.62 -35.66 3.47
N PHE A 281 0.63 -34.41 3.94
CA PHE A 281 1.52 -33.36 3.43
C PHE A 281 1.81 -32.27 4.47
N ALA A 282 2.84 -31.46 4.22
CA ALA A 282 3.25 -30.35 5.09
C ALA A 282 2.36 -29.11 4.91
N GLY A 283 2.40 -28.20 5.89
CA GLY A 283 1.77 -26.89 5.79
C GLY A 283 2.66 -25.87 5.04
N GLN A 284 2.06 -24.73 4.72
CA GLN A 284 2.59 -23.60 3.97
C GLN A 284 3.83 -23.05 4.66
N TRP A 285 3.80 -23.00 5.98
CA TRP A 285 4.92 -22.46 6.76
C TRP A 285 6.00 -23.48 7.07
N GLY A 286 5.96 -24.68 6.46
CA GLY A 286 6.90 -25.80 6.65
C GLY A 286 6.79 -26.50 8.02
N GLY A 287 6.30 -25.80 9.04
CA GLY A 287 6.11 -26.29 10.40
C GLY A 287 4.84 -27.11 10.61
N GLU A 288 4.44 -27.18 11.88
CA GLU A 288 3.16 -27.73 12.31
C GLU A 288 1.98 -27.01 11.63
N PRO A 289 0.90 -27.74 11.28
CA PRO A 289 -0.32 -27.12 10.76
C PRO A 289 -0.84 -25.96 11.62
N SER A 290 -0.82 -24.74 11.08
CA SER A 290 -1.39 -23.53 11.70
C SER A 290 -2.76 -23.13 11.14
N TYR A 291 -3.12 -23.67 9.99
CA TYR A 291 -4.42 -23.55 9.32
C TYR A 291 -5.02 -24.93 9.11
N LYS A 292 -6.18 -25.05 8.44
CA LYS A 292 -6.75 -26.38 8.14
C LYS A 292 -7.14 -26.57 6.68
N ILE A 293 -7.16 -27.85 6.31
CA ILE A 293 -7.70 -28.36 5.06
C ILE A 293 -9.12 -28.80 5.36
N ILE A 294 -10.08 -28.01 4.88
CA ILE A 294 -11.51 -28.17 5.17
C ILE A 294 -12.16 -28.96 4.04
N ARG A 295 -13.23 -29.70 4.32
CA ARG A 295 -14.14 -30.24 3.31
C ARG A 295 -14.56 -29.10 2.39
N GLY A 296 -14.41 -29.31 1.09
CA GLY A 296 -14.67 -28.26 0.11
C GLY A 296 -13.44 -27.43 -0.29
N CYS A 297 -12.31 -27.53 0.42
CA CYS A 297 -11.04 -27.01 -0.09
C CYS A 297 -10.67 -27.76 -1.38
N GLN A 298 -10.17 -27.01 -2.35
CA GLN A 298 -9.86 -27.51 -3.69
C GLN A 298 -8.39 -27.92 -3.78
N TYR A 299 -8.09 -28.93 -4.58
CA TYR A 299 -6.72 -29.38 -4.81
C TYR A 299 -6.53 -30.04 -6.19
N TYR A 300 -5.27 -30.11 -6.62
CA TYR A 300 -4.84 -30.94 -7.75
C TYR A 300 -3.43 -31.49 -7.48
N LEU A 301 -2.99 -32.47 -8.28
CA LEU A 301 -1.64 -33.05 -8.19
C LEU A 301 -0.85 -32.73 -9.47
N GLU A 302 0.46 -32.50 -9.35
CA GLU A 302 1.35 -32.29 -10.49
C GLU A 302 2.73 -32.95 -10.28
N ASP A 303 3.59 -32.83 -11.29
CA ASP A 303 5.01 -33.23 -11.28
C ASP A 303 5.24 -34.75 -11.26
N LYS A 304 4.49 -35.49 -12.09
CA LYS A 304 4.63 -36.94 -12.25
C LYS A 304 4.59 -37.36 -13.73
N PRO A 305 5.32 -38.41 -14.14
CA PRO A 305 5.27 -38.92 -15.50
C PRO A 305 3.88 -39.45 -15.89
N GLN A 306 3.16 -40.03 -14.92
CA GLN A 306 1.81 -40.57 -15.16
C GLN A 306 0.79 -39.50 -15.55
N TYR A 307 1.05 -38.24 -15.22
CA TYR A 307 0.15 -37.13 -15.49
C TYR A 307 0.41 -36.50 -16.85
N LEU A 308 1.48 -36.87 -17.56
CA LEU A 308 1.72 -36.42 -18.93
C LEU A 308 0.81 -37.22 -19.87
N ASP A 309 -0.49 -36.97 -19.77
CA ASP A 309 -1.53 -37.82 -20.34
C ASP A 309 -2.41 -37.08 -21.35
N SER A 310 -2.22 -35.76 -21.49
CA SER A 310 -3.02 -34.90 -22.36
C SER A 310 -2.18 -33.93 -23.19
N PRO A 311 -2.67 -33.48 -24.36
CA PRO A 311 -2.00 -32.44 -25.14
C PRO A 311 -1.89 -31.13 -24.35
N GLY A 312 -0.75 -30.44 -24.47
CA GLY A 312 -0.48 -29.18 -23.78
C GLY A 312 0.28 -29.33 -22.45
N GLU A 313 0.95 -30.46 -22.24
CA GLU A 313 1.64 -30.78 -20.98
C GLU A 313 3.13 -31.09 -21.18
N PHE A 314 3.91 -30.89 -20.11
CA PHE A 314 5.31 -31.32 -20.04
C PHE A 314 5.65 -31.92 -18.67
N TRP A 315 6.64 -32.80 -18.63
CA TRP A 315 7.21 -33.32 -17.39
C TRP A 315 8.74 -33.39 -17.48
N PHE A 316 9.44 -33.06 -16.39
CA PHE A 316 10.90 -33.06 -16.36
C PHE A 316 11.45 -34.11 -15.39
N ASP A 317 12.11 -35.13 -15.93
CA ASP A 317 12.82 -36.16 -15.15
C ASP A 317 14.22 -35.66 -14.76
N LYS A 318 14.27 -34.88 -13.67
CA LYS A 318 15.54 -34.35 -13.15
C LYS A 318 16.41 -35.47 -12.60
N LYS A 319 17.67 -35.52 -13.02
CA LYS A 319 18.70 -36.44 -12.47
C LYS A 319 19.74 -35.74 -11.62
N SER A 320 20.25 -34.61 -12.10
CA SER A 320 21.25 -33.77 -11.42
C SER A 320 20.88 -32.31 -11.68
N ASN A 321 21.79 -31.47 -12.18
CA ASN A 321 21.48 -30.10 -12.60
C ASN A 321 20.60 -30.07 -13.86
N GLY A 322 20.65 -31.14 -14.65
CA GLY A 322 19.77 -31.38 -15.81
C GLY A 322 18.99 -32.69 -15.72
N GLY A 323 18.51 -33.16 -16.86
CA GLY A 323 17.59 -34.28 -16.95
C GLY A 323 16.92 -34.38 -18.31
N ARG A 324 15.84 -35.15 -18.38
CA ARG A 324 15.07 -35.33 -19.62
C ARG A 324 13.75 -34.59 -19.53
N LEU A 325 13.51 -33.71 -20.50
CA LEU A 325 12.24 -33.05 -20.70
C LEU A 325 11.37 -33.91 -21.62
N TYR A 326 10.18 -34.27 -21.15
CA TYR A 326 9.11 -34.88 -21.93
C TYR A 326 8.03 -33.86 -22.21
N LEU A 327 7.50 -33.84 -23.43
CA LEU A 327 6.62 -32.80 -23.93
C LEU A 327 5.53 -33.40 -24.83
N ARG A 328 4.29 -32.95 -24.64
CA ARG A 328 3.16 -33.22 -25.52
C ARG A 328 2.50 -31.89 -25.86
N LEU A 329 2.70 -31.36 -27.07
CA LEU A 329 2.21 -30.04 -27.44
C LEU A 329 0.69 -30.00 -27.61
N PRO A 330 0.05 -28.80 -27.53
CA PRO A 330 -1.37 -28.65 -27.83
C PRO A 330 -1.72 -29.24 -29.20
N GLY A 331 -2.77 -30.06 -29.26
CA GLY A 331 -3.19 -30.75 -30.48
C GLY A 331 -2.20 -31.82 -30.99
N ASP A 332 -1.31 -32.33 -30.13
CA ASP A 332 -0.31 -33.36 -30.46
C ASP A 332 0.63 -32.97 -31.62
N GLN A 333 0.93 -31.66 -31.73
CA GLN A 333 1.83 -31.14 -32.75
C GLN A 333 3.27 -31.64 -32.58
N ASP A 334 3.97 -31.82 -33.70
CA ASP A 334 5.41 -32.10 -33.72
C ASP A 334 6.20 -30.87 -33.24
N PRO A 335 6.91 -30.94 -32.09
CA PRO A 335 7.68 -29.82 -31.57
C PRO A 335 8.87 -29.42 -32.46
N ASN A 336 9.31 -30.27 -33.40
CA ASN A 336 10.30 -29.87 -34.42
C ASN A 336 9.72 -28.96 -35.52
N GLN A 337 8.39 -28.83 -35.59
CA GLN A 337 7.68 -27.90 -36.48
C GLN A 337 7.15 -26.67 -35.74
N ALA A 338 7.41 -26.57 -34.43
CA ALA A 338 6.97 -25.48 -33.56
C ALA A 338 8.17 -24.74 -32.96
N HIS A 339 7.94 -23.51 -32.50
CA HIS A 339 8.92 -22.79 -31.70
C HIS A 339 8.61 -23.05 -30.22
N VAL A 340 9.45 -23.88 -29.58
CA VAL A 340 9.32 -24.22 -28.16
C VAL A 340 10.38 -23.50 -27.34
N GLU A 341 9.94 -22.71 -26.37
CA GLU A 341 10.80 -22.03 -25.39
C GLU A 341 10.75 -22.79 -24.07
N VAL A 342 11.92 -23.09 -23.49
CA VAL A 342 12.06 -23.83 -22.23
C VAL A 342 12.85 -22.99 -21.24
N ALA A 343 12.25 -22.67 -20.10
CA ALA A 343 12.86 -21.80 -19.09
C ALA A 343 14.19 -22.35 -18.56
N ARG A 344 15.18 -21.46 -18.40
CA ARG A 344 16.52 -21.80 -17.88
C ARG A 344 16.92 -20.89 -16.72
N ARG A 345 16.92 -19.58 -16.98
CA ARG A 345 17.43 -18.50 -16.12
C ARG A 345 16.37 -18.02 -15.14
N ILE A 346 16.73 -17.84 -13.87
CA ILE A 346 15.79 -17.44 -12.82
C ILE A 346 15.67 -15.91 -12.72
N HIS A 347 16.78 -15.21 -12.95
CA HIS A 347 16.87 -13.74 -12.89
C HIS A 347 17.56 -13.23 -14.17
N MET A 348 17.20 -12.02 -14.61
CA MET A 348 17.77 -11.43 -15.82
C MET A 348 18.79 -10.34 -15.49
N ILE A 349 18.45 -9.50 -14.52
CA ILE A 349 19.33 -8.51 -13.92
C ILE A 349 19.32 -8.78 -12.43
N ASP A 350 20.46 -9.16 -11.86
CA ASP A 350 20.61 -9.44 -10.44
C ASP A 350 21.72 -8.59 -9.83
N SER A 351 21.56 -8.19 -8.57
CA SER A 351 22.57 -7.42 -7.85
C SER A 351 22.47 -7.60 -6.34
N ARG A 352 23.63 -7.43 -5.69
CA ARG A 352 23.76 -7.25 -4.23
C ARG A 352 23.92 -5.79 -3.83
N GLY A 353 24.09 -4.91 -4.80
CA GLY A 353 24.28 -3.49 -4.57
C GLY A 353 24.41 -2.75 -5.89
N MET A 354 23.46 -1.86 -6.19
CA MET A 354 23.49 -1.03 -7.39
C MET A 354 22.90 0.35 -7.10
N SER A 355 23.47 1.40 -7.68
CA SER A 355 22.98 2.77 -7.55
C SER A 355 23.10 3.53 -8.87
N HIS A 356 22.19 4.47 -9.10
CA HIS A 356 22.10 5.25 -10.33
C HIS A 356 21.96 4.35 -11.56
N VAL A 357 20.96 3.46 -11.53
CA VAL A 357 20.68 2.46 -12.58
C VAL A 357 19.29 2.66 -13.14
N ARG A 358 19.17 2.72 -14.47
CA ARG A 358 17.90 2.86 -15.18
C ARG A 358 17.70 1.73 -16.17
N VAL A 359 16.61 0.99 -16.04
CA VAL A 359 16.20 -0.07 -16.96
C VAL A 359 14.96 0.41 -17.70
N ARG A 360 15.10 0.74 -18.99
CA ARG A 360 14.07 1.49 -19.74
C ARG A 360 13.67 0.83 -21.05
N GLY A 361 12.38 0.64 -21.30
CA GLY A 361 11.88 0.29 -22.64
C GLY A 361 12.18 -1.15 -23.09
N LEU A 362 12.57 -2.06 -22.19
CA LEU A 362 12.96 -3.44 -22.49
C LEU A 362 11.81 -4.43 -22.24
N THR A 363 11.87 -5.60 -22.88
CA THR A 363 10.94 -6.70 -22.59
C THR A 363 11.66 -7.84 -21.89
N PHE A 364 11.13 -8.28 -20.75
CA PHE A 364 11.57 -9.44 -19.99
C PHE A 364 10.54 -10.55 -20.18
N ARG A 365 10.99 -11.74 -20.61
CA ARG A 365 10.08 -12.88 -20.78
C ARG A 365 10.72 -14.23 -20.47
N PHE A 366 9.87 -15.20 -20.17
CA PHE A 366 10.22 -16.63 -20.05
C PHE A 366 11.25 -16.96 -18.98
N ALA A 367 11.18 -16.25 -17.84
CA ALA A 367 11.99 -16.56 -16.66
C ALA A 367 11.60 -17.91 -16.04
N ASN A 368 12.59 -18.62 -15.50
CA ASN A 368 12.40 -19.83 -14.71
C ASN A 368 12.05 -19.48 -13.26
N GLY A 369 11.39 -20.42 -12.57
CA GLY A 369 11.24 -20.38 -11.12
C GLY A 369 12.32 -21.20 -10.42
N TYR A 370 12.39 -21.13 -9.09
CA TYR A 370 13.25 -22.03 -8.33
C TYR A 370 12.81 -23.48 -8.49
N TRP A 371 13.76 -24.41 -8.59
CA TRP A 371 13.43 -25.82 -8.87
C TRP A 371 12.58 -26.44 -7.76
N ASN A 372 12.87 -26.17 -6.49
CA ASN A 372 12.12 -26.75 -5.38
C ASN A 372 10.92 -25.85 -5.04
N LEU A 373 9.76 -26.13 -5.63
CA LEU A 373 8.53 -25.34 -5.43
C LEU A 373 8.01 -25.34 -3.98
N VAL A 374 8.48 -26.28 -3.15
CA VAL A 374 8.09 -26.39 -1.73
C VAL A 374 9.18 -25.86 -0.79
N ALA A 375 10.15 -25.12 -1.31
CA ALA A 375 11.16 -24.45 -0.49
C ALA A 375 10.55 -23.24 0.23
N ALA A 376 10.83 -23.10 1.53
CA ALA A 376 10.50 -21.88 2.26
C ALA A 376 11.50 -20.76 1.89
N PRO A 377 11.13 -19.48 2.08
CA PRO A 377 12.03 -18.35 1.87
C PRO A 377 13.40 -18.52 2.55
N TYR A 378 14.42 -17.88 1.99
CA TYR A 378 15.81 -18.04 2.45
C TYR A 378 16.00 -17.79 3.95
N TRP A 379 15.32 -16.80 4.52
CA TRP A 379 15.39 -16.48 5.96
C TRP A 379 14.79 -17.58 6.87
N VAL A 380 14.05 -18.54 6.31
CA VAL A 380 13.53 -19.71 7.01
C VAL A 380 14.36 -20.95 6.70
N SER A 381 14.47 -21.31 5.42
CA SER A 381 15.05 -22.60 4.98
C SER A 381 16.57 -22.57 4.89
N HIS A 382 17.15 -21.39 4.63
CA HIS A 382 18.53 -21.21 4.19
C HIS A 382 18.90 -22.02 2.93
N GLU A 383 17.91 -22.49 2.16
CA GLU A 383 18.12 -23.37 1.00
C GLU A 383 18.66 -22.58 -0.20
N SER A 384 17.95 -21.54 -0.63
CA SER A 384 18.42 -20.62 -1.66
C SER A 384 17.73 -19.26 -1.55
N ILE A 385 18.46 -18.20 -1.88
CA ILE A 385 17.90 -16.85 -2.08
C ILE A 385 17.02 -16.75 -3.33
N ASP A 386 17.13 -17.71 -4.25
CA ASP A 386 16.38 -17.74 -5.52
C ASP A 386 14.97 -18.29 -5.38
N VAL A 387 14.59 -18.76 -4.18
CA VAL A 387 13.22 -19.19 -3.87
C VAL A 387 12.19 -18.09 -4.19
N GLN A 388 12.58 -16.82 -4.05
CA GLN A 388 11.76 -15.66 -4.39
C GLN A 388 12.49 -14.81 -5.44
N PRO A 389 12.34 -15.14 -6.74
CA PRO A 389 13.09 -14.48 -7.80
C PRO A 389 12.43 -13.18 -8.26
N GLY A 390 13.07 -12.50 -9.20
CA GLY A 390 12.56 -11.34 -9.93
C GLY A 390 13.39 -11.17 -11.21
N CYS A 391 12.77 -10.72 -12.32
CA CYS A 391 13.49 -10.44 -13.55
C CYS A 391 14.53 -9.32 -13.34
N VAL A 392 14.15 -8.24 -12.65
CA VAL A 392 15.06 -7.21 -12.14
C VAL A 392 15.10 -7.32 -10.62
N ARG A 393 16.27 -7.68 -10.08
CA ARG A 393 16.43 -8.01 -8.67
C ARG A 393 17.59 -7.27 -8.01
N LEU A 394 17.31 -6.67 -6.85
CA LEU A 394 18.30 -6.16 -5.91
C LEU A 394 18.07 -6.82 -4.54
N LEU A 395 19.08 -7.50 -4.02
CA LEU A 395 19.08 -8.09 -2.68
C LEU A 395 20.21 -7.48 -1.85
N GLY A 396 20.04 -6.22 -1.46
CA GLY A 396 21.05 -5.41 -0.78
C GLY A 396 20.72 -3.92 -0.79
N SER A 397 21.76 -3.08 -0.84
CA SER A 397 21.62 -1.61 -0.82
C SER A 397 21.56 -0.98 -2.22
N GLY A 398 20.84 0.14 -2.37
CA GLY A 398 20.81 0.89 -3.62
C GLY A 398 20.13 2.26 -3.52
N THR A 399 20.41 3.15 -4.46
CA THR A 399 19.74 4.45 -4.57
C THR A 399 19.61 4.87 -6.03
N ASP A 400 18.62 5.69 -6.38
CA ASP A 400 18.34 6.17 -7.74
C ASP A 400 18.23 4.99 -8.72
N ILE A 401 17.19 4.17 -8.50
CA ILE A 401 16.90 2.98 -9.30
C ILE A 401 15.58 3.21 -10.04
N GLU A 402 15.65 3.24 -11.36
CA GLU A 402 14.50 3.39 -12.24
C GLU A 402 14.25 2.12 -13.04
N VAL A 403 13.01 1.63 -13.04
CA VAL A 403 12.53 0.63 -14.00
C VAL A 403 11.31 1.22 -14.71
N SER A 404 11.46 1.60 -15.97
CA SER A 404 10.39 2.30 -16.69
C SER A 404 10.11 1.78 -18.09
N HIS A 405 8.87 1.91 -18.54
CA HIS A 405 8.45 1.57 -19.91
C HIS A 405 8.78 0.12 -20.34
N CYS A 406 8.97 -0.79 -19.37
CA CYS A 406 9.33 -2.17 -19.63
C CYS A 406 8.07 -3.05 -19.72
N THR A 407 8.23 -4.21 -20.36
CA THR A 407 7.22 -5.27 -20.38
C THR A 407 7.76 -6.50 -19.68
N PHE A 408 7.03 -7.03 -18.70
CA PHE A 408 7.33 -8.29 -18.01
C PHE A 408 6.19 -9.25 -18.34
N GLU A 409 6.46 -10.25 -19.18
CA GLU A 409 5.43 -11.17 -19.65
C GLU A 409 5.86 -12.63 -19.46
N HIS A 410 4.94 -13.48 -19.02
CA HIS A 410 5.19 -14.93 -18.90
C HIS A 410 6.45 -15.26 -18.08
N ALA A 411 6.56 -14.68 -16.88
CA ALA A 411 7.70 -14.86 -15.98
C ALA A 411 7.22 -15.19 -14.56
N HIS A 412 8.15 -15.43 -13.64
CA HIS A 412 7.78 -15.73 -12.24
C HIS A 412 7.37 -14.46 -11.47
N LYS A 413 8.25 -13.45 -11.49
CA LYS A 413 8.03 -12.12 -10.89
C LYS A 413 8.78 -11.05 -11.68
N GLY A 414 8.22 -9.85 -11.80
CA GLY A 414 8.82 -8.74 -12.54
C GLY A 414 10.00 -8.11 -11.81
N ILE A 415 9.71 -7.36 -10.75
CA ILE A 415 10.69 -6.53 -10.02
C ILE A 415 10.72 -6.94 -8.56
N ARG A 416 11.93 -7.07 -8.00
CA ARG A 416 12.13 -7.35 -6.58
C ARG A 416 13.34 -6.60 -6.03
N LEU A 417 13.10 -5.55 -5.25
CA LEU A 417 14.15 -4.79 -4.56
C LEU A 417 13.95 -4.93 -3.05
N LYS A 418 14.85 -5.65 -2.38
CA LYS A 418 14.76 -5.91 -0.95
C LYS A 418 16.09 -5.68 -0.25
N ALA A 419 16.07 -4.85 0.80
CA ALA A 419 17.17 -4.75 1.73
C ALA A 419 17.32 -6.10 2.46
N MET A 420 18.52 -6.68 2.52
CA MET A 420 18.73 -8.01 3.10
C MET A 420 19.41 -7.94 4.46
N GLY A 421 20.40 -7.06 4.59
CA GLY A 421 21.12 -6.77 5.80
C GLY A 421 20.40 -5.75 6.68
N ARG A 422 20.68 -5.82 7.98
CA ARG A 422 20.14 -4.88 8.99
C ARG A 422 20.61 -3.43 8.81
N GLU A 423 21.67 -3.20 8.02
CA GLU A 423 22.22 -1.88 7.69
C GLU A 423 21.98 -1.48 6.23
N ASP A 424 21.32 -2.33 5.45
CA ASP A 424 21.06 -2.03 4.04
C ASP A 424 20.09 -0.85 3.90
N ALA A 425 20.23 -0.08 2.84
CA ALA A 425 19.32 1.00 2.50
C ALA A 425 18.97 0.98 1.02
N ILE A 426 17.67 1.07 0.73
CA ILE A 426 17.13 1.28 -0.61
C ILE A 426 16.42 2.64 -0.61
N ASP A 427 16.79 3.53 -1.53
CA ASP A 427 16.24 4.88 -1.65
C ASP A 427 15.99 5.28 -3.11
N GLU A 428 15.21 6.35 -3.31
CA GLU A 428 14.94 6.97 -4.62
C GLU A 428 14.55 5.94 -5.71
N VAL A 429 13.60 5.06 -5.41
CA VAL A 429 13.11 4.02 -6.34
C VAL A 429 11.94 4.54 -7.18
N ILE A 430 12.02 4.36 -8.49
CA ILE A 430 10.94 4.66 -9.44
C ILE A 430 10.61 3.42 -10.26
N VAL A 431 9.34 3.01 -10.24
CA VAL A 431 8.79 1.97 -11.12
C VAL A 431 7.62 2.55 -11.88
N GLU A 432 7.81 2.88 -13.17
CA GLU A 432 6.76 3.59 -13.91
C GLU A 432 6.50 3.17 -15.35
N ASP A 433 5.26 3.32 -15.80
CA ASP A 433 4.87 3.12 -17.21
C ASP A 433 5.15 1.68 -17.72
N ASN A 434 5.22 0.69 -16.82
CA ASN A 434 5.50 -0.70 -17.18
C ASN A 434 4.22 -1.51 -17.42
N LEU A 435 4.36 -2.60 -18.17
CA LEU A 435 3.33 -3.64 -18.35
C LEU A 435 3.80 -4.95 -17.69
N PHE A 436 2.97 -5.52 -16.84
CA PHE A 436 3.16 -6.83 -16.22
C PHE A 436 2.01 -7.75 -16.64
N SER A 437 2.32 -8.89 -17.26
CA SER A 437 1.30 -9.86 -17.67
C SER A 437 1.72 -11.31 -17.43
N ASP A 438 0.76 -12.15 -17.05
CA ASP A 438 0.95 -13.61 -16.93
C ASP A 438 2.12 -14.00 -16.00
N LEU A 439 2.15 -13.40 -14.80
CA LEU A 439 3.20 -13.66 -13.82
C LEU A 439 2.76 -14.66 -12.77
N ASP A 440 3.57 -15.72 -12.57
CA ASP A 440 3.22 -16.84 -11.68
C ASP A 440 3.02 -16.38 -10.23
N SER A 441 3.90 -15.54 -9.67
CA SER A 441 3.89 -15.14 -8.24
C SER A 441 3.49 -13.69 -8.00
N GLY A 442 4.09 -12.70 -8.67
CA GLY A 442 3.80 -11.28 -8.39
C GLY A 442 4.39 -10.31 -9.41
N GLY A 443 4.02 -9.03 -9.34
CA GLY A 443 4.55 -7.99 -10.23
C GLY A 443 5.78 -7.31 -9.65
N VAL A 444 5.58 -6.57 -8.55
CA VAL A 444 6.58 -5.71 -7.91
C VAL A 444 6.61 -5.99 -6.40
N GLU A 445 7.81 -6.18 -5.85
CA GLU A 445 8.09 -6.24 -4.41
C GLU A 445 9.20 -5.24 -4.07
N LEU A 446 8.88 -4.26 -3.22
CA LEU A 446 9.83 -3.30 -2.67
C LEU A 446 9.77 -3.39 -1.15
N ALA A 447 10.87 -3.76 -0.50
CA ALA A 447 10.82 -4.07 0.93
C ALA A 447 12.08 -3.68 1.69
N ASP A 448 11.88 -3.27 2.94
CA ASP A 448 12.97 -3.18 3.92
C ASP A 448 13.47 -4.58 4.36
N SER A 449 14.41 -4.61 5.31
CA SER A 449 15.02 -5.88 5.74
C SER A 449 14.23 -6.65 6.79
N THR A 450 13.09 -6.13 7.25
CA THR A 450 12.35 -6.74 8.36
C THR A 450 11.76 -8.08 7.93
N THR A 451 11.91 -9.07 8.80
CA THR A 451 11.30 -10.39 8.67
C THR A 451 10.39 -10.68 9.86
N TYR A 452 9.54 -11.70 9.73
CA TYR A 452 8.62 -12.08 10.80
C TYR A 452 9.37 -12.47 12.08
N GLY A 453 9.13 -11.72 13.15
CA GLY A 453 9.68 -11.97 14.48
C GLY A 453 11.01 -11.26 14.78
N ASP A 454 11.48 -10.35 13.91
CA ASP A 454 12.55 -9.42 14.24
C ASP A 454 12.10 -8.39 15.29
N VAL A 455 12.95 -8.11 16.29
CA VAL A 455 12.61 -7.19 17.39
C VAL A 455 13.60 -6.04 17.49
N ALA A 456 14.88 -6.35 17.70
CA ALA A 456 15.88 -5.37 18.03
C ALA A 456 16.44 -4.69 16.77
N PRO A 457 16.65 -3.35 16.79
CA PRO A 457 17.36 -2.66 15.72
C PRO A 457 18.85 -3.10 15.67
N PRO A 458 19.57 -2.85 14.57
CA PRO A 458 19.13 -2.13 13.37
C PRO A 458 18.28 -3.00 12.42
N MET A 459 17.53 -2.34 11.55
CA MET A 459 16.72 -2.96 10.49
C MET A 459 16.90 -2.11 9.23
N GLY A 460 17.27 -2.76 8.13
CA GLY A 460 17.52 -2.11 6.85
C GLY A 460 16.31 -1.28 6.41
N ARG A 461 16.53 -0.33 5.51
CA ARG A 461 15.58 0.73 5.19
C ARG A 461 15.08 0.62 3.76
N LEU A 462 13.79 0.83 3.60
CA LEU A 462 13.20 1.35 2.39
C LEU A 462 12.83 2.82 2.66
N TYR A 463 13.38 3.74 1.88
CA TYR A 463 13.17 5.17 2.04
C TYR A 463 12.11 5.67 1.07
N ASP A 464 12.49 6.33 -0.03
CA ASP A 464 11.53 6.94 -0.97
C ASP A 464 11.23 6.03 -2.16
N VAL A 465 9.93 5.78 -2.39
CA VAL A 465 9.43 4.89 -3.42
C VAL A 465 8.30 5.55 -4.21
N ARG A 466 8.36 5.45 -5.53
CA ARG A 466 7.26 5.81 -6.43
C ARG A 466 6.95 4.69 -7.40
N VAL A 467 5.69 4.28 -7.45
CA VAL A 467 5.19 3.28 -8.41
C VAL A 467 4.02 3.86 -9.19
N LEU A 468 4.30 4.30 -10.42
CA LEU A 468 3.41 5.19 -11.18
C LEU A 468 2.98 4.58 -12.51
N ARG A 469 1.68 4.65 -12.85
CA ARG A 469 1.20 4.38 -14.22
C ARG A 469 1.57 3.01 -14.77
N ASN A 470 1.62 1.96 -13.95
CA ASN A 470 1.88 0.61 -14.44
C ASN A 470 0.56 -0.13 -14.73
N LYS A 471 0.61 -1.12 -15.63
CA LYS A 471 -0.51 -2.02 -15.89
C LYS A 471 -0.16 -3.45 -15.48
N PHE A 472 -1.05 -4.11 -14.76
CA PHE A 472 -0.93 -5.48 -14.27
C PHE A 472 -2.12 -6.32 -14.76
N ASP A 473 -1.82 -7.46 -15.37
CA ASP A 473 -2.82 -8.35 -15.94
C ASP A 473 -2.49 -9.82 -15.62
N TYR A 474 -3.45 -10.58 -15.09
CA TYR A 474 -3.26 -12.00 -14.72
C TYR A 474 -2.01 -12.28 -13.87
N ILE A 475 -2.01 -11.77 -12.63
CA ILE A 475 -0.88 -11.90 -11.70
C ILE A 475 -1.21 -12.85 -10.55
N GLY A 476 -0.27 -13.72 -10.18
CA GLY A 476 -0.26 -14.44 -8.91
C GLY A 476 -0.97 -15.81 -8.91
N LEU A 477 -1.12 -16.45 -10.07
CA LEU A 477 -1.83 -17.74 -10.18
C LEU A 477 -1.13 -18.89 -9.44
N ARG A 478 0.19 -18.82 -9.31
CA ARG A 478 1.07 -19.85 -8.73
C ARG A 478 2.04 -19.21 -7.72
N PRO A 479 1.54 -18.75 -6.56
CA PRO A 479 2.38 -18.09 -5.57
C PRO A 479 3.46 -19.03 -5.00
N ASP A 480 4.55 -18.43 -4.55
CA ASP A 480 5.59 -19.13 -3.79
C ASP A 480 5.01 -19.73 -2.51
N LEU A 481 5.69 -20.72 -1.91
CA LEU A 481 5.19 -21.42 -0.72
C LEU A 481 4.66 -20.44 0.35
N PHE A 482 5.42 -19.40 0.72
CA PHE A 482 4.99 -18.43 1.74
C PHE A 482 4.18 -17.25 1.16
N GLY A 483 4.14 -17.10 -0.16
CA GLY A 483 3.51 -15.97 -0.82
C GLY A 483 1.98 -16.10 -0.89
N GLN A 484 1.33 -14.97 -1.17
CA GLN A 484 -0.11 -14.88 -1.43
C GLN A 484 -0.44 -14.72 -2.91
N GLY A 485 0.49 -14.16 -3.70
CA GLY A 485 0.24 -13.81 -5.11
C GLY A 485 0.06 -12.31 -5.35
N VAL A 486 0.57 -11.44 -4.45
CA VAL A 486 0.37 -9.98 -4.48
C VAL A 486 0.95 -9.38 -5.76
N ALA A 487 0.19 -8.49 -6.42
CA ALA A 487 0.65 -7.82 -7.63
C ALA A 487 1.68 -6.73 -7.35
N LEU A 488 1.37 -5.84 -6.41
CA LEU A 488 2.23 -4.73 -5.97
C LEU A 488 2.35 -4.70 -4.45
N ALA A 489 3.56 -4.93 -3.93
CA ALA A 489 3.86 -4.83 -2.50
C ALA A 489 4.94 -3.77 -2.22
N VAL A 490 4.66 -2.86 -1.27
CA VAL A 490 5.62 -1.90 -0.72
C VAL A 490 5.66 -2.05 0.80
N GLU A 491 6.72 -2.66 1.31
CA GLU A 491 6.85 -3.00 2.73
C GLU A 491 7.75 -2.01 3.48
N TYR A 492 7.14 -1.22 4.37
CA TYR A 492 7.78 -0.36 5.38
C TYR A 492 8.62 0.80 4.82
N ALA A 493 8.15 1.41 3.73
CA ALA A 493 8.77 2.61 3.16
C ALA A 493 8.63 3.83 4.10
N GLN A 494 9.60 4.75 4.03
CA GLN A 494 9.49 6.06 4.68
C GLN A 494 8.54 6.97 3.91
N THR A 495 8.66 7.03 2.58
CA THR A 495 7.65 7.65 1.72
C THR A 495 7.30 6.72 0.57
N ALA A 496 6.02 6.66 0.24
CA ALA A 496 5.52 5.86 -0.87
C ALA A 496 4.46 6.65 -1.64
N GLU A 497 4.57 6.69 -2.97
CA GLU A 497 3.53 7.14 -3.87
C GLU A 497 3.17 6.01 -4.84
N VAL A 498 1.94 5.52 -4.76
CA VAL A 498 1.41 4.47 -5.63
C VAL A 498 0.25 5.07 -6.40
N ALA A 499 0.45 5.40 -7.67
CA ALA A 499 -0.56 6.15 -8.41
C ALA A 499 -0.70 5.78 -9.88
N GLY A 500 -1.91 5.86 -10.42
CA GLY A 500 -2.15 5.63 -11.85
C GLY A 500 -2.07 4.16 -12.29
N ASN A 501 -1.94 3.21 -11.36
CA ASN A 501 -1.74 1.81 -11.69
C ASN A 501 -3.08 1.12 -11.97
N MET A 502 -3.10 0.30 -13.03
CA MET A 502 -4.29 -0.45 -13.46
C MET A 502 -4.07 -1.94 -13.26
N PHE A 503 -5.02 -2.59 -12.60
CA PHE A 503 -4.95 -4.00 -12.26
C PHE A 503 -6.21 -4.72 -12.75
N GLU A 504 -5.99 -5.82 -13.46
CA GLU A 504 -7.05 -6.65 -14.01
C GLU A 504 -6.72 -8.12 -13.70
N ARG A 505 -7.72 -8.84 -13.15
CA ARG A 505 -7.64 -10.29 -12.91
C ARG A 505 -6.49 -10.70 -11.99
N ILE A 506 -6.48 -10.14 -10.78
CA ILE A 506 -5.42 -10.37 -9.79
C ILE A 506 -5.81 -11.50 -8.83
N CYS A 507 -4.91 -12.46 -8.65
CA CYS A 507 -5.16 -13.63 -7.80
C CYS A 507 -5.20 -13.28 -6.29
N ALA A 508 -4.50 -12.23 -5.89
CA ALA A 508 -4.46 -11.72 -4.52
C ALA A 508 -4.74 -10.22 -4.49
N GLN A 509 -4.11 -9.49 -3.56
CA GLN A 509 -4.16 -8.03 -3.49
C GLN A 509 -3.59 -7.41 -4.76
N ALA A 510 -4.24 -6.34 -5.24
CA ALA A 510 -3.65 -5.49 -6.27
C ALA A 510 -2.54 -4.61 -5.66
N ILE A 511 -2.85 -3.94 -4.55
CA ILE A 511 -1.94 -3.03 -3.83
C ILE A 511 -1.89 -3.43 -2.36
N ASP A 512 -0.68 -3.66 -1.84
CA ASP A 512 -0.39 -3.87 -0.41
C ASP A 512 0.75 -2.93 0.04
N VAL A 513 0.44 -1.93 0.87
CA VAL A 513 1.39 -0.91 1.32
C VAL A 513 1.46 -0.85 2.84
N HIS A 514 2.66 -1.07 3.38
CA HIS A 514 2.96 -1.01 4.81
C HIS A 514 3.77 0.23 5.14
N GLY A 515 3.33 1.00 6.14
CA GLY A 515 4.03 2.19 6.60
C GLY A 515 4.95 1.95 7.78
N ALA A 516 6.05 2.70 7.84
CA ALA A 516 6.97 2.78 8.97
C ALA A 516 7.66 1.46 9.40
N LYS A 517 7.01 0.57 10.18
CA LYS A 517 7.61 -0.69 10.68
C LYS A 517 6.58 -1.77 10.97
N ALA A 518 7.03 -3.03 10.93
CA ALA A 518 6.26 -4.20 11.33
C ALA A 518 5.87 -4.19 12.82
N SER A 519 4.74 -4.81 13.14
CA SER A 519 4.41 -5.18 14.52
C SER A 519 5.50 -6.11 15.08
N GLY A 520 5.89 -5.90 16.34
CA GLY A 520 6.99 -6.57 17.02
C GLY A 520 8.32 -5.80 16.97
N ALA A 521 8.53 -4.97 15.95
CA ALA A 521 9.78 -4.26 15.76
C ALA A 521 9.94 -3.07 16.74
N ALA A 522 10.99 -3.11 17.56
CA ALA A 522 11.36 -2.06 18.50
C ALA A 522 12.27 -0.98 17.88
N THR A 523 12.15 -0.75 16.56
CA THR A 523 12.89 0.29 15.83
C THR A 523 12.15 1.63 15.87
N HIS A 524 12.87 2.75 15.70
CA HIS A 524 12.29 4.09 15.64
C HIS A 524 11.96 4.46 14.19
N ARG A 525 10.68 4.69 13.89
CA ARG A 525 10.21 5.12 12.55
C ARG A 525 9.20 6.28 12.71
N PRO A 526 9.68 7.46 13.12
CA PRO A 526 8.80 8.57 13.51
C PRO A 526 8.12 9.28 12.34
N PHE A 527 8.44 8.89 11.10
CA PHE A 527 7.92 9.53 9.90
C PHE A 527 7.57 8.47 8.86
N ALA A 528 6.33 8.54 8.40
CA ALA A 528 5.83 7.87 7.21
C ALA A 528 4.93 8.84 6.43
N ARG A 529 4.95 8.75 5.10
CA ARG A 529 4.00 9.45 4.22
C ARG A 529 3.64 8.53 3.07
N ILE A 530 2.38 8.12 3.01
CA ILE A 530 1.90 7.19 1.98
C ILE A 530 0.80 7.87 1.16
N LEU A 531 1.00 7.94 -0.15
CA LEU A 531 0.03 8.42 -1.14
C LEU A 531 -0.40 7.23 -2.00
N ILE A 532 -1.69 6.94 -2.05
CA ILE A 532 -2.26 5.90 -2.94
C ILE A 532 -3.41 6.54 -3.71
N HIS A 533 -3.24 6.84 -4.99
CA HIS A 533 -4.28 7.55 -5.74
C HIS A 533 -4.39 7.24 -7.22
N HIS A 534 -5.58 7.45 -7.80
CA HIS A 534 -5.82 7.24 -9.23
C HIS A 534 -5.48 5.80 -9.69
N ASN A 535 -5.59 4.80 -8.80
CA ASN A 535 -5.41 3.39 -9.16
C ASN A 535 -6.77 2.73 -9.41
N LYS A 536 -6.82 1.75 -10.31
CA LYS A 536 -8.01 0.93 -10.59
C LYS A 536 -7.69 -0.54 -10.42
N ALA A 537 -8.39 -1.21 -9.52
CA ALA A 537 -8.26 -2.64 -9.27
C ALA A 537 -9.57 -3.37 -9.61
N VAL A 538 -9.55 -4.29 -10.58
CA VAL A 538 -10.72 -5.03 -11.05
C VAL A 538 -10.48 -6.52 -10.92
N ASP A 539 -11.48 -7.24 -10.36
CA ASP A 539 -11.45 -8.69 -10.19
C ASP A 539 -10.20 -9.17 -9.42
N THR A 540 -10.00 -8.60 -8.24
CA THR A 540 -8.92 -9.00 -7.32
C THR A 540 -9.33 -10.20 -6.47
N LEU A 541 -8.38 -10.79 -5.74
CA LEU A 541 -8.64 -11.86 -4.78
C LEU A 541 -9.27 -13.12 -5.41
N LEU A 542 -8.88 -13.49 -6.63
CA LEU A 542 -9.41 -14.68 -7.31
C LEU A 542 -8.96 -16.01 -6.68
N ASN A 543 -7.84 -15.98 -5.95
CA ASN A 543 -7.24 -17.15 -5.31
C ASN A 543 -7.23 -17.13 -3.80
N VAL A 544 -7.40 -15.97 -3.18
CA VAL A 544 -7.26 -15.76 -1.74
C VAL A 544 -8.51 -15.14 -1.16
N ASP A 545 -8.63 -15.17 0.16
CA ASP A 545 -9.66 -14.51 0.97
C ASP A 545 -9.02 -13.85 2.20
N ASP A 546 -9.78 -13.04 2.93
CA ASP A 546 -9.34 -12.23 4.08
C ASP A 546 -8.36 -11.12 3.69
N PHE A 547 -8.62 -10.48 2.56
CA PHE A 547 -7.80 -9.40 2.00
C PHE A 547 -8.66 -8.40 1.19
N GLY A 548 -8.03 -7.31 0.76
CA GLY A 548 -8.59 -6.21 -0.01
C GLY A 548 -8.03 -6.11 -1.41
N GLY A 549 -8.76 -5.44 -2.32
CA GLY A 549 -8.18 -5.02 -3.59
C GLY A 549 -7.02 -4.04 -3.37
N ILE A 550 -7.24 -3.05 -2.51
CA ILE A 550 -6.25 -2.03 -2.12
C ILE A 550 -6.11 -2.04 -0.60
N GLU A 551 -4.89 -2.17 -0.10
CA GLU A 551 -4.62 -2.29 1.33
C GLU A 551 -3.61 -1.26 1.86
N THR A 552 -3.81 -0.93 3.13
CA THR A 552 -2.86 -0.16 3.95
C THR A 552 -2.60 -0.90 5.24
N TRP A 553 -1.35 -0.89 5.71
CA TRP A 553 -0.90 -1.56 6.93
C TRP A 553 0.05 -0.68 7.74
N GLN A 554 0.08 -0.91 9.05
CA GLN A 554 0.95 -0.25 10.02
C GLN A 554 0.77 1.28 10.06
N GLY A 555 1.83 2.04 10.29
CA GLY A 555 1.72 3.46 10.62
C GLY A 555 1.64 4.38 9.42
N GLY A 556 0.58 5.18 9.37
CA GLY A 556 0.43 6.31 8.47
C GLY A 556 1.12 7.61 8.96
N PRO A 557 0.70 8.79 8.46
CA PRO A 557 -0.51 8.97 7.68
C PRO A 557 -0.45 8.36 6.28
N ALA A 558 -1.51 7.64 5.91
CA ALA A 558 -1.79 7.24 4.53
C ALA A 558 -2.96 8.06 3.97
N TYR A 559 -2.76 8.61 2.77
CA TYR A 559 -3.75 9.35 2.01
C TYR A 559 -4.15 8.50 0.80
N VAL A 560 -5.36 7.95 0.85
CA VAL A 560 -5.89 7.01 -0.15
C VAL A 560 -7.07 7.67 -0.84
N TYR A 561 -6.89 8.10 -2.08
CA TYR A 561 -7.92 8.91 -2.75
C TYR A 561 -8.02 8.70 -4.25
N ASP A 562 -9.19 8.98 -4.81
CA ASP A 562 -9.47 8.83 -6.24
C ASP A 562 -9.11 7.43 -6.80
N ASN A 563 -9.20 6.39 -5.98
CA ASN A 563 -9.00 5.01 -6.44
C ASN A 563 -10.34 4.35 -6.75
N ILE A 564 -10.28 3.28 -7.55
CA ILE A 564 -11.42 2.43 -7.87
C ILE A 564 -11.08 0.98 -7.51
N SER A 565 -11.97 0.31 -6.77
CA SER A 565 -11.87 -1.12 -6.47
C SER A 565 -13.18 -1.81 -6.85
N VAL A 566 -13.11 -2.71 -7.84
CA VAL A 566 -14.24 -3.36 -8.51
C VAL A 566 -14.20 -4.87 -8.32
N ASN A 567 -15.32 -5.43 -7.88
CA ASN A 567 -15.55 -6.86 -7.70
C ASN A 567 -14.41 -7.60 -6.97
N PRO A 568 -14.04 -7.18 -5.74
CA PRO A 568 -13.10 -7.95 -4.94
C PRO A 568 -13.67 -9.34 -4.67
N GLY A 569 -12.89 -10.37 -4.98
CA GLY A 569 -13.23 -11.79 -4.89
C GLY A 569 -13.29 -12.30 -3.45
N GLY A 570 -12.40 -13.23 -3.08
CA GLY A 570 -12.44 -13.85 -1.76
C GLY A 570 -13.20 -15.16 -1.69
N TYR A 571 -13.37 -15.90 -2.79
CA TYR A 571 -14.26 -17.06 -2.82
C TYR A 571 -13.74 -18.24 -1.98
N ARG A 572 -14.53 -18.60 -0.97
CA ARG A 572 -14.30 -19.70 -0.03
C ARG A 572 -15.11 -20.91 -0.45
N SER A 573 -14.54 -21.75 -1.32
CA SER A 573 -15.17 -22.98 -1.80
C SER A 573 -15.61 -23.92 -0.67
N TRP A 574 -14.83 -23.97 0.41
CA TRP A 574 -15.14 -24.76 1.60
C TRP A 574 -16.38 -24.24 2.34
N ASP A 575 -16.54 -22.93 2.45
CA ASP A 575 -17.68 -22.34 3.14
C ASP A 575 -18.94 -22.53 2.29
N HIS A 576 -18.84 -22.36 0.97
CA HIS A 576 -19.92 -22.69 0.05
C HIS A 576 -20.36 -24.16 0.17
N THR A 577 -19.41 -25.08 0.31
CA THR A 577 -19.70 -26.51 0.42
C THR A 577 -20.39 -26.86 1.75
N LEU A 578 -19.94 -26.27 2.86
CA LEU A 578 -20.48 -26.54 4.19
C LEU A 578 -21.76 -25.75 4.50
N ASN A 579 -21.84 -24.54 3.95
CA ASN A 579 -22.86 -23.55 4.20
C ASN A 579 -23.29 -22.91 2.85
N PRO A 580 -23.96 -23.63 1.94
CA PRO A 580 -24.29 -23.11 0.59
C PRO A 580 -25.17 -21.87 0.57
N ASN A 581 -25.80 -21.55 1.71
CA ASN A 581 -26.63 -20.37 1.92
C ASN A 581 -25.91 -19.27 2.74
N SER A 582 -24.60 -19.34 2.94
CA SER A 582 -23.79 -18.29 3.59
C SER A 582 -23.12 -17.36 2.58
N GLU A 583 -22.47 -16.32 3.13
CA GLU A 583 -21.50 -15.50 2.42
C GLU A 583 -20.27 -16.34 2.06
N SER A 584 -20.29 -16.92 0.87
CA SER A 584 -19.20 -17.75 0.37
C SER A 584 -18.00 -16.95 -0.15
N ARG A 585 -18.01 -15.61 -0.04
CA ARG A 585 -16.88 -14.73 -0.32
C ARG A 585 -16.48 -13.98 0.94
N PHE A 586 -15.18 -13.76 1.10
CA PHE A 586 -14.58 -12.98 2.18
C PHE A 586 -13.44 -12.12 1.62
N GLY A 587 -13.81 -11.17 0.77
CA GLY A 587 -12.90 -10.22 0.13
C GLY A 587 -13.48 -8.80 0.17
N HIS A 588 -12.59 -7.81 0.16
CA HIS A 588 -12.94 -6.42 0.45
C HIS A 588 -12.43 -5.46 -0.62
N ALA A 589 -13.08 -4.30 -0.79
CA ALA A 589 -12.63 -3.32 -1.78
C ALA A 589 -11.37 -2.60 -1.28
N TYR A 590 -11.44 -2.12 -0.04
CA TYR A 590 -10.38 -1.48 0.72
C TYR A 590 -10.21 -2.18 2.07
N TYR A 591 -8.99 -2.54 2.43
CA TYR A 591 -8.69 -3.26 3.68
C TYR A 591 -7.60 -2.55 4.48
N LEU A 592 -7.91 -2.28 5.76
CA LEU A 592 -7.03 -1.70 6.75
C LEU A 592 -6.73 -2.73 7.86
N ASP A 593 -5.62 -3.46 7.77
CA ASP A 593 -5.21 -4.46 8.76
C ASP A 593 -4.05 -3.95 9.61
N GLY A 594 -4.35 -3.61 10.87
CA GLY A 594 -3.37 -2.95 11.71
C GLY A 594 -2.87 -1.65 11.07
N ALA A 595 -3.72 -0.97 10.29
CA ALA A 595 -3.43 0.33 9.68
C ALA A 595 -3.85 1.43 10.63
N PHE A 596 -3.06 2.50 10.74
CA PHE A 596 -3.34 3.56 11.71
C PHE A 596 -3.10 4.93 11.10
N LYS A 597 -3.97 5.90 11.43
CA LYS A 597 -3.96 7.25 10.87
C LYS A 597 -4.13 7.21 9.33
N ASN A 598 -5.37 7.11 8.87
CA ASN A 598 -5.67 7.01 7.43
C ASN A 598 -6.73 8.03 6.99
N TYR A 599 -6.59 8.52 5.77
CA TYR A 599 -7.56 9.40 5.10
C TYR A 599 -7.98 8.75 3.78
N TYR A 600 -9.21 8.25 3.73
CA TYR A 600 -9.81 7.62 2.55
C TYR A 600 -10.88 8.55 1.97
N PHE A 601 -10.63 9.14 0.80
CA PHE A 601 -11.58 10.09 0.22
C PHE A 601 -11.73 10.03 -1.27
N ASN A 602 -12.92 10.42 -1.76
CA ASN A 602 -13.28 10.36 -3.18
C ASN A 602 -13.08 8.98 -3.83
N ASN A 603 -12.92 7.90 -3.06
CA ASN A 603 -12.73 6.57 -3.65
C ASN A 603 -14.07 5.97 -4.11
N ILE A 604 -13.99 5.06 -5.07
CA ILE A 604 -15.14 4.35 -5.62
C ILE A 604 -14.98 2.84 -5.39
N ALA A 605 -15.93 2.25 -4.66
CA ALA A 605 -16.04 0.81 -4.48
C ALA A 605 -17.28 0.28 -5.22
N CYS A 606 -17.11 -0.74 -6.05
CA CYS A 606 -18.21 -1.36 -6.81
C CYS A 606 -18.19 -2.88 -6.72
N GLY A 607 -19.26 -3.50 -6.24
CA GLY A 607 -19.44 -4.95 -6.26
C GLY A 607 -20.32 -5.44 -7.41
N ASN A 608 -20.20 -6.73 -7.75
CA ASN A 608 -21.08 -7.42 -8.69
C ASN A 608 -22.37 -7.90 -8.03
N SER A 609 -22.38 -8.14 -6.71
CA SER A 609 -23.59 -8.53 -5.99
C SER A 609 -23.60 -8.07 -4.53
N LYS A 610 -24.71 -7.43 -4.15
CA LYS A 610 -25.08 -7.19 -2.75
C LYS A 610 -25.70 -8.39 -2.04
N GLY A 611 -26.06 -9.45 -2.77
CA GLY A 611 -26.74 -10.61 -2.19
C GLY A 611 -25.84 -11.29 -1.14
N PRO A 612 -26.36 -11.65 0.04
CA PRO A 612 -25.55 -12.25 1.12
C PRO A 612 -25.13 -13.69 0.83
N THR A 613 -25.55 -14.27 -0.29
CA THR A 613 -25.29 -15.66 -0.63
C THR A 613 -24.74 -15.78 -2.05
N GLY A 614 -24.10 -16.92 -2.30
CA GLY A 614 -23.58 -17.28 -3.61
C GLY A 614 -22.16 -16.81 -3.88
N LYS A 615 -21.64 -17.22 -5.03
CA LYS A 615 -20.23 -17.06 -5.40
C LYS A 615 -19.80 -15.62 -5.66
N LEU A 616 -20.72 -14.67 -5.83
CA LEU A 616 -20.44 -13.27 -6.18
C LEU A 616 -20.68 -12.28 -5.03
N ALA A 617 -21.00 -12.76 -3.82
CA ALA A 617 -21.34 -11.91 -2.68
C ALA A 617 -20.15 -11.05 -2.22
N ASN A 618 -20.04 -9.78 -2.65
CA ASN A 618 -18.91 -8.93 -2.24
C ASN A 618 -19.06 -8.49 -0.77
N THR A 619 -18.17 -8.94 0.11
CA THR A 619 -18.39 -8.97 1.57
C THR A 619 -18.56 -7.58 2.20
N ALA A 620 -17.59 -6.69 1.99
CA ALA A 620 -17.66 -5.32 2.49
C ALA A 620 -16.81 -4.40 1.61
N ALA A 621 -17.21 -3.14 1.48
CA ALA A 621 -16.39 -2.17 0.77
C ALA A 621 -15.19 -1.72 1.61
N PHE A 622 -15.42 -1.36 2.88
CA PHE A 622 -14.35 -1.08 3.84
C PHE A 622 -14.23 -2.20 4.88
N GLN A 623 -13.01 -2.69 5.08
CA GLN A 623 -12.67 -3.63 6.14
C GLN A 623 -11.60 -3.00 7.04
N GLU A 624 -11.85 -3.00 8.35
CA GLU A 624 -10.92 -2.54 9.37
C GLU A 624 -10.72 -3.65 10.42
N ILE A 625 -9.48 -3.94 10.78
CA ILE A 625 -9.13 -4.86 11.87
C ILE A 625 -7.95 -4.29 12.66
N ILE A 626 -8.09 -4.20 13.99
CA ILE A 626 -7.06 -3.66 14.89
C ILE A 626 -6.59 -2.29 14.39
N SER A 627 -7.53 -1.38 14.13
CA SER A 627 -7.29 -0.13 13.39
C SER A 627 -8.08 1.05 14.01
N TYR A 628 -7.52 2.25 13.95
CA TYR A 628 -8.13 3.48 14.47
C TYR A 628 -7.49 4.76 13.89
N GLN A 629 -8.12 5.92 14.15
CA GLN A 629 -7.80 7.21 13.52
C GLN A 629 -7.99 7.19 11.98
N ASN A 630 -9.05 6.53 11.51
CA ASN A 630 -9.38 6.45 10.09
C ASN A 630 -10.52 7.39 9.75
N THR A 631 -10.35 8.17 8.69
CA THR A 631 -11.36 9.10 8.19
C THR A 631 -11.76 8.71 6.77
N PHE A 632 -13.00 8.30 6.60
CA PHE A 632 -13.63 7.93 5.33
C PHE A 632 -14.61 9.02 4.91
N PHE A 633 -14.31 9.77 3.87
CA PHE A 633 -15.17 10.87 3.44
C PHE A 633 -15.35 11.04 1.95
N ASN A 634 -16.54 11.45 1.52
CA ASN A 634 -16.89 11.64 0.12
C ASN A 634 -16.59 10.40 -0.77
N ASN A 635 -16.66 9.18 -0.23
CA ASN A 635 -16.50 7.97 -1.04
C ASN A 635 -17.85 7.52 -1.63
N THR A 636 -17.82 6.86 -2.79
CA THR A 636 -19.00 6.26 -3.42
C THR A 636 -18.93 4.75 -3.34
N LEU A 637 -19.93 4.12 -2.73
CA LEU A 637 -19.97 2.68 -2.52
C LEU A 637 -21.24 2.08 -3.12
N TYR A 638 -21.07 1.05 -3.94
CA TYR A 638 -22.18 0.42 -4.66
C TYR A 638 -22.13 -1.12 -4.61
N ASN A 639 -23.27 -1.72 -4.25
CA ASN A 639 -23.56 -3.15 -4.47
C ASN A 639 -22.67 -4.14 -3.70
N PHE A 640 -22.60 -3.98 -2.37
CA PHE A 640 -21.92 -4.89 -1.45
C PHE A 640 -22.88 -5.52 -0.45
N VAL A 641 -22.50 -6.64 0.16
CA VAL A 641 -23.22 -7.22 1.29
C VAL A 641 -23.21 -6.26 2.49
N ARG A 642 -22.07 -5.58 2.71
CA ARG A 642 -21.92 -4.54 3.75
C ARG A 642 -21.20 -3.30 3.24
N GLY A 643 -21.49 -2.15 3.86
CA GLY A 643 -20.73 -0.93 3.65
C GLY A 643 -19.36 -1.03 4.33
N SER A 644 -19.36 -0.94 5.66
CA SER A 644 -18.18 -1.10 6.51
C SER A 644 -18.23 -2.41 7.31
N ARG A 645 -17.04 -2.91 7.64
CA ARG A 645 -16.84 -3.99 8.59
C ARG A 645 -15.62 -3.70 9.46
N ARG A 646 -15.84 -3.49 10.75
CA ARG A 646 -14.80 -3.30 11.76
C ARG A 646 -14.70 -4.50 12.68
N GLN A 647 -13.47 -4.89 12.97
CA GLN A 647 -13.08 -5.83 14.01
C GLN A 647 -12.17 -5.10 14.98
N GLU A 648 -12.27 -5.42 16.27
CA GLU A 648 -11.52 -4.74 17.33
C GLU A 648 -11.75 -3.20 17.36
N PRO A 649 -13.01 -2.72 17.47
CA PRO A 649 -13.36 -1.30 17.35
C PRO A 649 -13.06 -0.45 18.59
N GLN A 650 -12.52 -1.03 19.67
CA GLN A 650 -12.39 -0.41 21.00
C GLN A 650 -11.74 0.97 21.00
N ALA A 651 -10.81 1.22 20.09
CA ALA A 651 -10.00 2.43 20.06
C ALA A 651 -10.75 3.69 19.57
N GLY A 652 -11.94 3.53 18.97
CA GLY A 652 -12.74 4.63 18.44
C GLY A 652 -12.01 5.43 17.35
N ARG A 653 -12.22 6.75 17.32
CA ARG A 653 -11.61 7.73 16.40
C ARG A 653 -11.80 7.41 14.92
N VAL A 654 -12.95 6.84 14.56
CA VAL A 654 -13.30 6.59 13.16
C VAL A 654 -14.35 7.59 12.70
N LYS A 655 -14.20 8.10 11.47
CA LYS A 655 -15.06 9.13 10.90
C LYS A 655 -15.62 8.65 9.56
N PHE A 656 -16.95 8.60 9.42
CA PHE A 656 -17.64 8.37 8.15
C PHE A 656 -18.45 9.61 7.77
N LEU A 657 -17.95 10.39 6.80
CA LEU A 657 -18.45 11.74 6.52
C LEU A 657 -18.79 11.92 5.04
N GLY A 658 -20.05 12.23 4.70
CA GLY A 658 -20.38 12.61 3.31
C GLY A 658 -20.27 11.48 2.27
N ASN A 659 -20.32 10.20 2.65
CA ASN A 659 -20.22 9.09 1.70
C ASN A 659 -21.59 8.73 1.09
N ILE A 660 -21.60 8.19 -0.14
CA ILE A 660 -22.78 7.54 -0.74
C ILE A 660 -22.71 6.02 -0.51
N TRP A 661 -23.76 5.46 0.09
CA TRP A 661 -23.94 4.02 0.28
C TRP A 661 -25.18 3.58 -0.51
N GLN A 662 -24.96 3.00 -1.68
CA GLN A 662 -26.04 2.54 -2.55
C GLN A 662 -26.05 1.02 -2.64
N SER A 663 -27.21 0.40 -2.39
CA SER A 663 -27.42 -1.03 -2.61
C SER A 663 -26.59 -1.93 -1.66
N MET A 664 -26.73 -1.73 -0.34
CA MET A 664 -26.08 -2.59 0.68
C MET A 664 -27.02 -3.72 1.12
N GLY A 665 -26.62 -4.97 0.91
CA GLY A 665 -27.54 -6.11 0.99
C GLY A 665 -27.95 -6.57 2.39
N LEU A 666 -27.06 -6.48 3.38
CA LEU A 666 -27.38 -6.82 4.78
C LEU A 666 -27.44 -5.61 5.68
N ARG A 667 -26.38 -4.79 5.66
CA ARG A 667 -26.28 -3.57 6.48
C ARG A 667 -25.25 -2.60 5.97
N VAL A 668 -25.34 -1.35 6.40
CA VAL A 668 -24.28 -0.38 6.12
C VAL A 668 -23.10 -0.62 7.06
N PHE A 669 -23.33 -0.48 8.36
CA PHE A 669 -22.26 -0.49 9.36
C PHE A 669 -22.21 -1.81 10.14
N ARG A 670 -21.09 -2.54 10.05
CA ARG A 670 -20.75 -3.64 10.98
C ARG A 670 -19.53 -3.20 11.78
N ASP A 671 -19.71 -2.18 12.61
CA ASP A 671 -18.62 -1.55 13.37
C ASP A 671 -18.42 -2.17 14.76
N ALA A 672 -19.15 -3.25 15.05
CA ALA A 672 -18.88 -4.19 16.12
C ALA A 672 -19.39 -5.60 15.73
N ASP A 673 -19.04 -6.60 16.53
CA ASP A 673 -19.50 -7.97 16.30
C ASP A 673 -21.00 -8.10 16.63
N PRO A 674 -21.85 -8.50 15.68
CA PRO A 674 -23.28 -8.60 15.91
C PRO A 674 -23.61 -9.76 16.86
N ALA A 675 -24.52 -9.50 17.81
CA ALA A 675 -25.02 -10.53 18.70
C ALA A 675 -25.80 -11.59 17.91
N ARG A 676 -25.66 -12.86 18.31
CA ARG A 676 -26.38 -13.96 17.65
C ARG A 676 -27.89 -13.95 17.93
N THR A 677 -28.32 -13.40 19.07
CA THR A 677 -29.73 -13.33 19.49
C THR A 677 -30.00 -12.06 20.30
N ALA A 678 -31.27 -11.63 20.37
CA ALA A 678 -31.67 -10.50 21.22
C ALA A 678 -31.44 -10.79 22.71
N GLN A 679 -31.55 -12.05 23.14
CA GLN A 679 -31.22 -12.47 24.51
C GLN A 679 -29.73 -12.29 24.82
N ALA A 680 -28.83 -12.59 23.87
CA ALA A 680 -27.39 -12.40 24.04
C ALA A 680 -27.01 -10.91 24.18
N VAL A 681 -27.76 -10.00 23.54
CA VAL A 681 -27.63 -8.55 23.75
C VAL A 681 -27.96 -8.22 25.21
N ASN A 682 -29.14 -8.63 25.68
CA ASN A 682 -29.58 -8.35 27.05
C ASN A 682 -28.67 -8.96 28.13
N GLU A 683 -28.15 -10.17 27.90
CA GLU A 683 -27.19 -10.82 28.81
C GLU A 683 -25.83 -10.11 28.85
N THR A 684 -25.44 -9.47 27.74
CA THR A 684 -24.19 -8.70 27.65
C THR A 684 -24.37 -7.32 28.29
N ASP A 685 -25.49 -6.65 28.03
CA ASP A 685 -25.87 -5.39 28.67
C ASP A 685 -26.05 -5.55 30.20
N ALA A 686 -26.50 -6.72 30.67
CA ALA A 686 -26.67 -7.01 32.09
C ALA A 686 -25.36 -7.39 32.81
N ARG A 687 -24.27 -7.67 32.08
CA ARG A 687 -22.96 -7.96 32.68
C ARG A 687 -22.27 -6.64 33.07
N SER A 688 -22.12 -6.40 34.35
CA SER A 688 -21.32 -5.29 34.88
C SER A 688 -19.82 -5.54 34.66
N GLY A 689 -19.19 -4.82 33.72
CA GLY A 689 -17.75 -4.84 33.44
C GLY A 689 -17.39 -4.12 32.12
N PRO A 690 -16.16 -3.59 31.95
CA PRO A 690 -15.85 -2.68 30.86
C PRO A 690 -15.49 -3.46 29.59
N HIS A 691 -16.38 -3.44 28.61
CA HIS A 691 -15.98 -3.45 27.21
C HIS A 691 -16.31 -2.07 26.65
N GLU A 692 -15.71 -1.01 27.19
CA GLU A 692 -15.99 0.36 26.74
C GLU A 692 -15.26 0.60 25.42
N TYR A 693 -16.03 0.64 24.33
CA TYR A 693 -15.56 1.19 23.07
C TYR A 693 -15.59 2.72 23.17
N ALA A 694 -14.58 3.40 22.63
CA ALA A 694 -14.50 4.86 22.60
C ALA A 694 -15.42 5.49 21.54
N ILE A 695 -16.71 5.13 21.57
CA ILE A 695 -17.75 5.58 20.62
C ILE A 695 -17.93 7.11 20.67
N ASP A 696 -17.68 7.73 21.83
CA ASP A 696 -17.67 9.19 22.02
C ASP A 696 -16.68 9.90 21.08
N THR A 697 -15.66 9.20 20.60
CA THR A 697 -14.63 9.73 19.70
C THR A 697 -14.89 9.46 18.22
N ASP A 698 -15.98 8.77 17.87
CA ASP A 698 -16.34 8.51 16.48
C ASP A 698 -17.19 9.66 15.89
N ALA A 699 -17.25 9.74 14.56
CA ALA A 699 -18.06 10.74 13.85
C ALA A 699 -18.80 10.13 12.65
N TYR A 700 -20.12 10.30 12.60
CA TYR A 700 -20.96 9.92 11.47
C TYR A 700 -21.81 11.12 11.09
N ALA A 701 -21.64 11.64 9.87
CA ALA A 701 -22.40 12.80 9.42
C ALA A 701 -22.50 12.88 7.91
N ARG A 702 -23.58 13.50 7.42
CA ARG A 702 -23.77 13.91 6.01
C ARG A 702 -23.72 12.74 5.00
N ASN A 703 -23.76 11.48 5.43
CA ASN A 703 -23.81 10.35 4.50
C ASN A 703 -25.18 10.27 3.79
N VAL A 704 -25.22 9.62 2.63
CA VAL A 704 -26.45 9.35 1.88
C VAL A 704 -26.60 7.85 1.68
N PHE A 705 -27.74 7.31 2.08
CA PHE A 705 -28.04 5.88 2.01
C PHE A 705 -29.17 5.64 1.02
N TYR A 706 -29.09 4.58 0.23
CA TYR A 706 -30.19 4.14 -0.64
C TYR A 706 -30.17 2.62 -0.79
N ASP A 707 -31.35 2.00 -0.78
CA ASP A 707 -31.50 0.56 -1.01
C ASP A 707 -30.66 -0.28 -0.02
N ILE A 708 -30.94 -0.08 1.27
CA ILE A 708 -30.30 -0.80 2.38
C ILE A 708 -31.17 -2.00 2.78
N GLY A 709 -30.53 -3.15 2.98
CA GLY A 709 -31.19 -4.42 3.29
C GLY A 709 -31.65 -4.55 4.74
N GLU A 710 -31.44 -5.74 5.32
CA GLU A 710 -32.14 -6.21 6.53
C GLU A 710 -32.00 -5.34 7.77
N SER A 711 -30.85 -4.69 7.99
CA SER A 711 -30.61 -3.83 9.16
C SER A 711 -29.73 -2.66 8.79
N PHE A 712 -29.77 -1.56 9.55
CA PHE A 712 -28.93 -0.41 9.27
C PHE A 712 -27.48 -0.63 9.75
N GLY A 713 -27.29 -1.08 10.99
CA GLY A 713 -25.95 -1.37 11.50
C GLY A 713 -25.83 -1.82 12.96
N VAL A 714 -24.59 -1.99 13.39
CA VAL A 714 -24.15 -2.41 14.73
C VAL A 714 -22.85 -1.68 15.06
N PHE A 715 -22.73 -1.12 16.27
CA PHE A 715 -21.51 -0.43 16.74
C PHE A 715 -21.22 -0.64 18.24
N GLU A 716 -22.19 -1.13 19.02
CA GLU A 716 -22.02 -1.33 20.46
C GLU A 716 -21.32 -2.66 20.77
N PRO A 717 -20.55 -2.73 21.88
CA PRO A 717 -19.94 -3.98 22.37
C PRO A 717 -20.94 -5.11 22.62
N SER A 718 -22.20 -4.76 22.93
CA SER A 718 -23.29 -5.72 23.12
C SER A 718 -23.70 -6.42 21.83
N GLY A 719 -23.25 -5.93 20.68
CA GLY A 719 -23.63 -6.43 19.36
C GLY A 719 -25.08 -6.12 18.99
N ARG A 720 -25.69 -5.09 19.61
CA ARG A 720 -27.09 -4.70 19.38
C ARG A 720 -27.32 -4.29 17.93
N TRP A 721 -28.44 -4.77 17.39
CA TRP A 721 -28.87 -4.52 16.02
C TRP A 721 -29.77 -3.30 15.93
N TYR A 722 -29.38 -2.35 15.08
CA TYR A 722 -30.22 -1.20 14.74
C TYR A 722 -30.85 -1.41 13.37
N GLN A 723 -32.18 -1.53 13.35
CA GLN A 723 -32.93 -1.88 12.14
C GLN A 723 -33.08 -0.69 11.18
N THR A 724 -33.23 0.53 11.70
CA THR A 724 -33.44 1.74 10.91
C THR A 724 -32.33 2.77 11.15
N LEU A 725 -32.20 3.72 10.22
CA LEU A 725 -31.32 4.88 10.36
C LEU A 725 -31.64 5.69 11.62
N GLU A 726 -32.92 5.90 11.92
CA GLU A 726 -33.37 6.68 13.08
C GLU A 726 -32.99 6.00 14.40
N ALA A 727 -33.16 4.68 14.47
CA ALA A 727 -32.78 3.92 15.66
C ALA A 727 -31.26 3.90 15.86
N PHE A 728 -30.50 3.70 14.78
CA PHE A 728 -29.03 3.78 14.82
C PHE A 728 -28.57 5.17 15.27
N ARG A 729 -29.17 6.24 14.72
CA ARG A 729 -28.88 7.62 15.10
C ARG A 729 -29.12 7.85 16.59
N ALA A 730 -30.30 7.48 17.09
CA ALA A 730 -30.65 7.64 18.50
C ALA A 730 -29.73 6.83 19.44
N GLY A 731 -29.37 5.61 19.04
CA GLY A 731 -28.40 4.79 19.76
C GLY A 731 -27.04 5.46 19.82
N LEU A 732 -26.53 5.92 18.68
CA LEU A 732 -25.23 6.58 18.57
C LEU A 732 -25.20 7.88 19.38
N GLU A 733 -26.24 8.73 19.28
CA GLU A 733 -26.36 9.99 20.03
C GLU A 733 -26.29 9.80 21.56
N SER A 734 -26.71 8.65 22.08
CA SER A 734 -26.62 8.32 23.50
C SER A 734 -25.18 8.19 24.03
N TYR A 735 -24.21 7.98 23.14
CA TYR A 735 -22.78 7.94 23.45
C TYR A 735 -22.09 9.30 23.30
N HIS A 736 -22.82 10.35 22.88
CA HIS A 736 -22.28 11.69 22.69
C HIS A 736 -21.04 11.74 21.76
N PRO A 737 -21.13 11.19 20.54
CA PRO A 737 -20.03 11.16 19.56
C PRO A 737 -19.62 12.56 19.11
N LEU A 738 -18.46 12.69 18.45
CA LEU A 738 -18.03 13.93 17.78
C LEU A 738 -19.06 14.43 16.76
N ALA A 739 -19.73 13.50 16.06
CA ALA A 739 -20.90 13.79 15.25
C ALA A 739 -21.84 12.58 15.18
N GLY A 740 -23.11 12.78 15.54
CA GLY A 740 -24.12 11.73 15.59
C GLY A 740 -25.21 11.83 14.52
N GLY A 741 -25.10 12.76 13.55
CA GLY A 741 -26.16 13.00 12.56
C GLY A 741 -26.37 11.83 11.58
N VAL A 742 -25.33 11.02 11.39
CA VAL A 742 -25.22 9.86 10.50
C VAL A 742 -25.37 10.21 9.02
N GLY A 743 -26.53 10.71 8.60
CA GLY A 743 -26.85 10.99 7.21
C GLY A 743 -28.34 10.95 6.93
N THR A 744 -28.72 10.77 5.67
CA THR A 744 -30.12 10.70 5.21
C THR A 744 -30.39 9.46 4.35
N MET A 745 -31.61 8.93 4.44
CA MET A 745 -32.10 7.89 3.52
C MET A 745 -32.72 8.57 2.30
N ALA A 746 -32.16 8.31 1.11
CA ALA A 746 -32.66 8.85 -0.14
C ALA A 746 -33.92 8.09 -0.61
N GLU A 747 -34.87 8.82 -1.20
CA GLU A 747 -36.10 8.23 -1.77
C GLU A 747 -35.90 7.63 -3.17
N ARG A 748 -34.79 7.99 -3.83
CA ARG A 748 -34.45 7.61 -5.20
C ARG A 748 -32.95 7.30 -5.28
N PRO A 749 -32.50 6.55 -6.31
CA PRO A 749 -31.07 6.28 -6.49
C PRO A 749 -30.26 7.58 -6.54
N PRO A 750 -29.26 7.76 -5.64
CA PRO A 750 -28.41 8.94 -5.64
C PRO A 750 -27.46 8.97 -6.84
N LEU A 751 -27.13 7.83 -7.46
CA LEU A 751 -26.24 7.72 -8.62
C LEU A 751 -27.03 7.55 -9.94
N ARG A 752 -26.47 8.01 -11.07
CA ARG A 752 -27.13 7.94 -12.40
C ARG A 752 -27.31 6.51 -12.90
N ASN A 753 -26.22 5.75 -12.99
CA ASN A 753 -26.25 4.36 -13.47
C ASN A 753 -25.03 3.57 -12.97
N ALA A 754 -24.94 3.38 -11.65
CA ALA A 754 -23.81 2.70 -11.02
C ALA A 754 -23.57 1.27 -11.54
N ALA A 755 -24.63 0.56 -11.94
CA ALA A 755 -24.53 -0.76 -12.56
C ALA A 755 -23.77 -0.76 -13.91
N ALA A 756 -23.80 0.37 -14.63
CA ALA A 756 -23.02 0.59 -15.85
C ALA A 756 -21.76 1.45 -15.59
N HIS A 757 -21.33 1.54 -14.33
CA HIS A 757 -20.16 2.29 -13.87
C HIS A 757 -20.24 3.81 -14.17
N ASP A 758 -21.45 4.37 -14.17
CA ASP A 758 -21.67 5.81 -14.12
C ASP A 758 -22.02 6.23 -12.69
N PHE A 759 -20.98 6.65 -11.97
CA PHE A 759 -21.02 7.04 -10.55
C PHE A 759 -21.31 8.53 -10.34
N ARG A 760 -21.62 9.28 -11.41
CA ARG A 760 -22.10 10.65 -11.25
C ARG A 760 -23.40 10.67 -10.45
N PRO A 761 -23.62 11.71 -9.64
CA PRO A 761 -24.90 11.90 -8.98
C PRO A 761 -26.05 12.05 -9.98
N SER A 762 -27.24 11.59 -9.61
CA SER A 762 -28.45 11.84 -10.37
C SER A 762 -28.86 13.32 -10.30
N SER A 763 -29.52 13.84 -11.35
CA SER A 763 -29.89 15.27 -11.43
C SER A 763 -30.73 15.80 -10.26
N SER A 764 -31.44 14.91 -9.56
CA SER A 764 -32.22 15.20 -8.35
C SER A 764 -31.68 14.45 -7.12
N SER A 765 -30.37 14.18 -7.09
CA SER A 765 -29.74 13.37 -6.03
C SER A 765 -29.90 14.01 -4.66
N SER A 766 -30.16 13.17 -3.66
CA SER A 766 -30.12 13.56 -2.24
C SER A 766 -28.69 13.82 -1.73
N ALA A 767 -27.66 13.54 -2.56
CA ALA A 767 -26.26 13.84 -2.27
C ALA A 767 -25.96 15.36 -2.25
N ARG A 768 -26.77 16.18 -2.94
CA ARG A 768 -26.54 17.62 -3.03
C ARG A 768 -26.49 18.30 -1.66
N GLY A 769 -25.40 19.03 -1.40
CA GLY A 769 -25.16 19.75 -0.15
C GLY A 769 -24.74 18.85 1.01
N GLN A 770 -24.44 17.58 0.75
CA GLN A 770 -24.03 16.59 1.75
C GLN A 770 -22.53 16.26 1.69
N GLY A 771 -21.76 16.79 0.73
CA GLY A 771 -20.31 16.53 0.65
C GLY A 771 -19.53 17.12 1.82
N ALA A 772 -18.73 16.32 2.52
CA ALA A 772 -17.98 16.74 3.70
C ALA A 772 -16.70 17.48 3.31
N LYS A 773 -16.45 18.61 3.96
CA LYS A 773 -15.13 19.26 3.95
C LYS A 773 -14.40 18.78 5.21
N VAL A 774 -13.24 18.16 5.01
CA VAL A 774 -12.39 17.56 6.06
C VAL A 774 -10.98 18.15 5.98
N PHE A 775 -10.39 18.56 7.10
CA PHE A 775 -8.98 18.94 7.18
C PHE A 775 -8.08 17.71 7.20
N VAL A 776 -7.11 17.68 6.30
CA VAL A 776 -6.16 16.59 6.16
C VAL A 776 -4.75 17.15 6.35
N PRO A 777 -4.19 17.12 7.57
CA PRO A 777 -2.88 17.68 7.85
C PRO A 777 -1.78 16.93 7.08
N TRP A 778 -0.80 17.66 6.54
CA TRP A 778 0.31 17.04 5.81
C TRP A 778 1.28 16.35 6.75
N SER A 779 1.86 15.21 6.37
CA SER A 779 2.70 14.42 7.31
C SER A 779 3.94 15.20 7.74
N LEU A 780 4.21 15.25 9.04
CA LEU A 780 5.43 15.82 9.63
C LEU A 780 6.23 14.78 10.42
N TYR A 781 7.54 14.98 10.47
CA TYR A 781 8.47 14.15 11.20
C TYR A 781 8.23 14.20 12.71
N GLU A 782 8.02 13.04 13.33
CA GLU A 782 7.85 12.88 14.79
C GLU A 782 6.80 13.82 15.37
N THR A 783 5.56 13.76 14.86
CA THR A 783 4.44 14.50 15.45
C THR A 783 4.12 13.94 16.83
N VAL A 784 4.29 14.75 17.87
CA VAL A 784 4.16 14.36 19.29
C VAL A 784 2.91 14.89 19.96
N ALA A 785 2.16 15.76 19.29
CA ALA A 785 0.82 16.17 19.68
C ALA A 785 0.11 16.79 18.47
N GLU A 786 -1.17 16.50 18.27
CA GLU A 786 -1.98 17.05 17.19
C GLU A 786 -3.44 17.18 17.65
N TRP A 787 -3.96 18.40 17.64
CA TRP A 787 -5.29 18.71 18.15
C TRP A 787 -6.12 19.41 17.07
N ASN A 788 -7.19 18.75 16.68
CA ASN A 788 -8.33 19.41 16.06
C ASN A 788 -9.30 19.83 17.17
N PHE A 789 -9.73 21.09 17.19
CA PHE A 789 -10.53 21.65 18.29
C PHE A 789 -12.03 21.30 18.17
N TYR A 790 -12.31 20.02 18.00
CA TYR A 790 -13.67 19.47 17.91
C TYR A 790 -14.31 19.34 19.29
N PRO A 791 -15.59 19.69 19.45
CA PRO A 791 -16.29 19.44 20.70
C PRO A 791 -16.53 17.94 20.90
N LEU A 792 -16.23 17.45 22.10
CA LEU A 792 -16.82 16.21 22.61
C LEU A 792 -18.08 16.58 23.42
N PRO A 793 -19.31 16.27 22.94
CA PRO A 793 -20.53 16.68 23.64
C PRO A 793 -20.63 16.17 25.08
N GLY A 794 -20.11 14.97 25.35
CA GLY A 794 -20.10 14.36 26.69
C GLY A 794 -19.06 14.96 27.64
N ASP A 795 -17.98 15.54 27.12
CA ASP A 795 -16.93 16.22 27.89
C ASP A 795 -16.32 17.36 27.06
N PRO A 796 -16.96 18.54 26.99
CA PRO A 796 -16.48 19.65 26.16
C PRO A 796 -15.14 20.23 26.60
N THR A 797 -14.63 19.84 27.78
CA THR A 797 -13.32 20.26 28.24
C THR A 797 -12.21 19.39 27.66
N ARG A 798 -12.50 18.19 27.17
CA ARG A 798 -11.49 17.29 26.61
C ARG A 798 -11.32 17.57 25.12
N ILE A 799 -10.11 17.98 24.73
CA ILE A 799 -9.72 18.17 23.33
C ILE A 799 -8.83 16.97 22.95
N LEU A 800 -9.28 16.20 21.96
CA LEU A 800 -8.62 14.96 21.56
C LEU A 800 -7.26 15.23 20.92
N ASP A 801 -6.29 14.40 21.29
CA ASP A 801 -5.02 14.28 20.59
C ASP A 801 -5.10 13.16 19.55
N GLU A 802 -4.73 13.51 18.32
CA GLU A 802 -4.77 12.67 17.13
C GLU A 802 -3.37 12.45 16.53
N HIS A 803 -2.28 12.74 17.27
CA HIS A 803 -0.93 12.51 16.77
C HIS A 803 -0.66 11.04 16.46
N TRP A 804 0.28 10.82 15.55
CA TRP A 804 0.80 9.50 15.24
C TRP A 804 2.33 9.54 15.13
N CYS A 805 3.01 8.70 15.90
CA CYS A 805 4.46 8.55 15.85
C CYS A 805 4.86 7.12 16.24
N MET A 806 5.39 6.34 15.28
CA MET A 806 5.82 4.96 15.53
C MET A 806 7.17 4.89 16.24
N SER A 807 7.19 5.33 17.50
CA SER A 807 8.33 5.27 18.41
C SER A 807 8.72 3.81 18.76
N PRO A 808 9.91 3.55 19.33
CA PRO A 808 10.37 2.19 19.61
C PRO A 808 9.43 1.34 20.48
N TYR A 809 8.59 1.98 21.29
CA TYR A 809 7.62 1.32 22.17
C TYR A 809 6.27 0.97 21.50
N TYR A 810 6.07 1.32 20.22
CA TYR A 810 4.99 0.78 19.39
C TYR A 810 5.35 -0.62 18.87
N THR A 811 5.19 -1.65 19.71
CA THR A 811 5.63 -3.03 19.41
C THR A 811 4.52 -4.07 19.28
N ARG A 812 3.30 -3.83 19.80
CA ARG A 812 2.14 -4.71 19.60
C ARG A 812 0.95 -3.93 19.07
N ARG A 813 0.58 -4.17 17.80
CA ARG A 813 -0.51 -3.45 17.12
C ARG A 813 -1.85 -3.48 17.86
N ASP A 814 -2.15 -4.57 18.57
CA ASP A 814 -3.36 -4.72 19.40
C ASP A 814 -3.44 -3.73 20.56
N ASP A 815 -2.32 -3.12 20.94
CA ASP A 815 -2.19 -2.23 22.10
C ASP A 815 -1.81 -0.80 21.72
N TYR A 816 -1.66 -0.47 20.44
CA TYR A 816 -1.18 0.87 20.05
C TYR A 816 -2.08 1.99 20.61
N TYR A 817 -3.39 1.77 20.70
CA TYR A 817 -4.33 2.74 21.27
C TYR A 817 -4.14 3.00 22.77
N LYS A 818 -3.37 2.16 23.48
CA LYS A 818 -3.01 2.32 24.90
C LYS A 818 -1.72 3.09 25.10
N LEU A 819 -0.97 3.34 24.02
CA LEU A 819 0.26 4.12 24.07
C LEU A 819 -0.07 5.60 24.28
N PRO A 820 0.91 6.41 24.73
CA PRO A 820 0.63 7.78 25.13
C PRO A 820 -0.08 8.59 24.04
N THR A 821 -1.16 9.24 24.47
CA THR A 821 -1.76 10.39 23.80
C THR A 821 -1.74 11.56 24.80
N TYR A 822 -1.84 12.77 24.28
CA TYR A 822 -1.68 14.02 25.00
C TYR A 822 -2.91 14.93 24.83
N PRO A 823 -4.13 14.45 25.16
CA PRO A 823 -5.33 15.28 25.05
C PRO A 823 -5.21 16.52 25.95
N LEU A 824 -5.67 17.68 25.47
CA LEU A 824 -5.71 18.89 26.27
C LEU A 824 -6.98 18.91 27.13
N LYS A 825 -6.88 19.52 28.31
CA LYS A 825 -8.01 19.84 29.17
C LYS A 825 -8.29 21.34 29.16
N GLY A 826 -9.46 21.71 28.69
CA GLY A 826 -9.99 23.06 28.71
C GLY A 826 -10.37 23.51 30.12
N VAL A 827 -10.04 24.76 30.44
CA VAL A 827 -10.41 25.45 31.68
C VAL A 827 -11.45 26.51 31.36
N ASN A 828 -12.57 26.50 32.08
CA ASN A 828 -13.73 27.37 31.85
C ASN A 828 -14.33 27.27 30.44
N ILE A 829 -14.15 26.13 29.77
CA ILE A 829 -14.68 25.82 28.44
C ILE A 829 -15.95 24.99 28.57
N SER A 830 -16.90 25.26 27.69
CA SER A 830 -18.17 24.56 27.56
C SER A 830 -18.57 24.46 26.08
N LEU A 831 -19.63 23.71 25.77
CA LEU A 831 -20.07 23.53 24.38
C LEU A 831 -20.40 24.84 23.64
N LYS A 832 -20.83 25.89 24.35
CA LYS A 832 -21.15 27.19 23.74
C LYS A 832 -19.93 27.93 23.19
N ASP A 833 -18.73 27.54 23.64
CA ASP A 833 -17.48 28.18 23.27
C ASP A 833 -16.93 27.59 21.95
N TYR A 834 -17.45 26.45 21.50
CA TYR A 834 -17.16 25.91 20.18
C TYR A 834 -18.00 26.63 19.11
N GLN A 835 -17.38 26.87 17.95
CA GLN A 835 -17.98 27.58 16.82
C GLN A 835 -17.54 26.94 15.50
N SER A 836 -18.20 27.29 14.40
CA SER A 836 -17.74 26.89 13.07
C SER A 836 -16.39 27.55 12.73
N GLY A 837 -15.40 26.71 12.44
CA GLY A 837 -14.14 27.09 11.78
C GLY A 837 -14.23 26.94 10.26
N PRO A 838 -13.26 27.43 9.48
CA PRO A 838 -13.30 27.31 8.03
C PRO A 838 -12.74 25.98 7.52
N LEU A 839 -12.08 25.17 8.35
CA LEU A 839 -11.48 23.90 7.93
C LEU A 839 -12.51 22.79 7.70
N GLU A 840 -13.64 22.85 8.42
CA GLU A 840 -14.60 21.75 8.52
C GLU A 840 -16.05 22.22 8.26
N ASN A 841 -16.91 21.33 7.73
CA ASN A 841 -18.35 21.60 7.58
C ASN A 841 -19.29 20.56 8.22
N TRP A 842 -18.73 19.57 8.94
CA TRP A 842 -19.49 18.49 9.60
C TRP A 842 -19.57 18.63 11.12
N THR A 843 -18.77 19.54 11.71
CA THR A 843 -18.79 19.88 13.14
C THR A 843 -18.48 21.36 13.36
N THR A 844 -18.64 21.86 14.59
CA THR A 844 -18.12 23.18 14.99
C THR A 844 -16.61 23.07 15.24
N GLY A 845 -15.86 23.10 14.13
CA GLY A 845 -14.43 22.75 14.08
C GLY A 845 -13.44 23.62 14.88
N ALA A 846 -13.89 24.70 15.53
CA ALA A 846 -13.01 25.61 16.24
C ALA A 846 -13.48 25.92 17.66
N LEU A 847 -12.53 26.20 18.55
CA LEU A 847 -12.77 26.63 19.93
C LEU A 847 -12.48 28.13 20.09
N HIS A 848 -13.45 28.87 20.60
CA HIS A 848 -13.31 30.28 20.99
C HIS A 848 -12.81 30.42 22.43
N PHE A 849 -11.87 31.34 22.62
CA PHE A 849 -11.32 31.73 23.91
C PHE A 849 -11.66 33.19 24.21
N ASP A 850 -12.12 33.45 25.44
CA ASP A 850 -12.69 34.74 25.86
C ASP A 850 -11.66 35.86 26.13
N GLY A 851 -10.38 35.50 26.23
CA GLY A 851 -9.28 36.41 26.57
C GLY A 851 -9.17 36.78 28.05
N ASN A 852 -9.92 36.14 28.95
CA ASN A 852 -9.89 36.45 30.38
C ASN A 852 -9.50 35.26 31.25
N ASN A 853 -10.19 34.12 31.13
CA ASN A 853 -9.98 32.97 32.01
C ASN A 853 -10.15 31.61 31.32
N GLN A 854 -10.28 31.58 29.99
CA GLN A 854 -10.29 30.36 29.20
C GLN A 854 -8.90 30.06 28.63
N TYR A 855 -8.47 28.81 28.77
CA TYR A 855 -7.23 28.25 28.20
C TYR A 855 -7.32 26.72 28.22
N ALA A 856 -6.41 26.03 27.54
CA ALA A 856 -6.29 24.58 27.64
C ALA A 856 -4.93 24.18 28.23
N VAL A 857 -4.87 23.06 28.94
CA VAL A 857 -3.67 22.59 29.65
C VAL A 857 -3.43 21.11 29.44
N LEU A 858 -2.15 20.74 29.35
CA LEU A 858 -1.66 19.37 29.42
C LEU A 858 -0.63 19.29 30.56
N ALA A 859 -0.91 18.44 31.54
CA ALA A 859 -0.08 18.34 32.74
C ALA A 859 1.32 17.79 32.43
N ASN A 860 2.34 18.33 33.09
CA ASN A 860 3.71 17.82 32.91
C ASN A 860 3.84 16.34 33.28
N GLU A 861 3.11 15.89 34.30
CA GLU A 861 3.09 14.49 34.73
C GLU A 861 2.69 13.54 33.60
N ASP A 862 1.72 13.92 32.76
CA ASP A 862 1.31 13.13 31.60
C ASP A 862 2.35 13.18 30.47
N ILE A 863 2.96 14.36 30.24
CA ILE A 863 4.00 14.56 29.21
C ILE A 863 5.22 13.66 29.44
N VAL A 864 5.63 13.49 30.70
CA VAL A 864 6.84 12.74 31.06
C VAL A 864 6.57 11.32 31.56
N ARG A 865 5.31 10.88 31.50
CA ARG A 865 4.89 9.57 31.99
C ARG A 865 5.67 8.45 31.28
N PRO A 866 6.46 7.63 32.01
CA PRO A 866 7.23 6.56 31.39
C PRO A 866 6.35 5.49 30.73
N VAL A 867 6.85 4.90 29.66
CA VAL A 867 6.21 3.78 28.94
C VAL A 867 7.07 2.54 29.08
N THR A 868 6.46 1.37 29.27
CA THR A 868 7.20 0.11 29.17
C THR A 868 7.19 -0.35 27.71
N LEU A 869 8.37 -0.40 27.09
CA LEU A 869 8.57 -1.11 25.84
C LEU A 869 8.65 -2.59 26.17
N GLU A 870 7.78 -3.40 25.58
CA GLU A 870 7.82 -4.85 25.64
C GLU A 870 7.63 -5.42 24.23
N ALA A 871 8.63 -6.15 23.74
CA ALA A 871 8.61 -6.78 22.44
C ALA A 871 9.14 -8.21 22.55
N GLN A 872 8.49 -9.13 21.85
CA GLN A 872 8.89 -10.52 21.80
C GLN A 872 8.79 -11.01 20.36
N GLY A 873 9.91 -11.51 19.87
CA GLY A 873 10.08 -12.08 18.56
C GLY A 873 10.34 -13.57 18.65
N ARG A 874 10.82 -14.15 17.55
CA ARG A 874 11.09 -15.59 17.48
C ARG A 874 12.25 -16.00 18.39
N ASN A 875 13.33 -15.21 18.37
CA ASN A 875 14.57 -15.48 19.10
C ASN A 875 15.06 -14.27 19.94
N GLU A 876 14.35 -13.16 19.90
CA GLU A 876 14.73 -11.91 20.55
C GLU A 876 13.58 -11.44 21.45
N SER A 877 13.90 -10.89 22.61
CA SER A 877 12.93 -10.18 23.45
C SER A 877 13.57 -8.92 24.00
N LEU A 878 12.78 -7.87 24.13
CA LEU A 878 13.22 -6.59 24.66
C LEU A 878 12.17 -6.07 25.62
N LYS A 879 12.60 -5.78 26.86
CA LYS A 879 11.76 -5.12 27.86
C LYS A 879 12.56 -4.00 28.53
N ARG A 880 12.10 -2.76 28.41
CA ARG A 880 12.72 -1.60 29.09
C ARG A 880 11.71 -0.49 29.35
N THR A 881 11.95 0.29 30.40
CA THR A 881 11.23 1.55 30.62
C THR A 881 11.80 2.64 29.71
N VAL A 882 10.93 3.31 28.98
CA VAL A 882 11.22 4.48 28.15
C VAL A 882 10.76 5.72 28.90
N SER A 883 11.67 6.67 29.10
CA SER A 883 11.43 7.94 29.78
C SER A 883 12.43 8.98 29.29
N GLY A 884 12.29 10.23 29.76
CA GLY A 884 13.25 11.27 29.40
C GLY A 884 13.21 11.59 27.90
N ALA A 885 14.38 11.87 27.33
CA ALA A 885 14.53 12.22 25.91
C ALA A 885 14.19 11.07 24.93
N ASP A 886 14.14 9.82 25.42
CA ASP A 886 13.72 8.65 24.64
C ASP A 886 12.19 8.59 24.44
N LEU A 887 11.43 9.37 25.21
CA LEU A 887 9.98 9.50 25.05
C LEU A 887 9.67 10.54 23.96
N SER A 888 9.00 10.13 22.89
CA SER A 888 8.42 11.06 21.92
C SER A 888 7.26 11.83 22.55
N SER A 889 7.54 13.04 23.06
CA SER A 889 6.54 13.89 23.73
C SER A 889 6.79 15.39 23.52
N PRO A 890 5.80 16.26 23.86
CA PRO A 890 5.95 17.72 23.81
C PRO A 890 7.01 18.33 24.75
N GLN A 891 7.78 17.51 25.49
CA GLN A 891 8.89 17.99 26.33
C GLN A 891 10.09 18.50 25.49
N ILE A 892 10.24 18.04 24.24
CA ILE A 892 11.24 18.44 23.23
C ILE A 892 12.71 18.14 23.60
N TYR A 893 13.14 18.35 24.85
CA TYR A 893 14.52 18.23 25.30
C TYR A 893 15.48 19.01 24.39
N THR A 894 16.31 18.31 23.62
CA THR A 894 17.32 18.85 22.70
C THR A 894 16.92 18.79 21.23
N SER A 895 15.77 18.17 20.90
CA SER A 895 15.35 17.98 19.50
C SER A 895 15.01 19.30 18.80
N SER A 896 15.20 19.33 17.47
CA SER A 896 14.49 20.27 16.61
C SER A 896 12.99 20.14 16.82
N PHE A 897 12.27 21.24 16.65
CA PHE A 897 10.83 21.21 16.78
C PHE A 897 10.15 22.25 15.91
N LEU A 898 8.90 21.96 15.59
CA LEU A 898 8.02 22.82 14.84
C LEU A 898 6.66 22.85 15.54
N ILE A 899 6.09 24.04 15.63
CA ILE A 899 4.72 24.27 16.10
C ILE A 899 3.93 24.79 14.92
N GLU A 900 2.79 24.18 14.65
CA GLU A 900 1.85 24.63 13.66
C GLU A 900 0.53 25.00 14.32
N VAL A 901 -0.08 26.09 13.87
CA VAL A 901 -1.39 26.53 14.35
C VAL A 901 -2.18 27.19 13.23
N PHE A 902 -3.48 26.92 13.21
CA PHE A 902 -4.45 27.66 12.41
C PHE A 902 -5.47 28.35 13.33
N PHE A 903 -5.41 29.68 13.39
CA PHE A 903 -6.13 30.47 14.40
C PHE A 903 -6.51 31.86 13.89
N LYS A 904 -7.37 32.54 14.65
CA LYS A 904 -7.65 33.97 14.53
C LYS A 904 -7.66 34.65 15.89
N THR A 905 -7.34 35.94 15.95
CA THR A 905 -7.48 36.74 17.18
C THR A 905 -8.68 37.67 17.10
N ALA A 906 -9.05 38.31 18.21
CA ALA A 906 -9.79 39.56 18.13
C ALA A 906 -8.92 40.65 17.46
N PRO A 907 -9.52 41.56 16.67
CA PRO A 907 -8.76 42.66 16.07
C PRO A 907 -7.99 43.47 17.11
N GLY A 908 -6.69 43.69 16.88
CA GLY A 908 -5.80 44.44 17.76
C GLY A 908 -5.31 43.66 18.99
N GLN A 909 -5.57 42.35 19.11
CA GLN A 909 -5.06 41.53 20.21
C GLN A 909 -3.53 41.61 20.31
N THR A 910 -2.99 41.80 21.51
CA THR A 910 -1.54 41.80 21.78
C THR A 910 -1.24 41.06 23.09
N ASP A 911 0.00 40.59 23.25
CA ASP A 911 0.50 39.99 24.50
C ASP A 911 -0.33 38.78 24.96
N ALA A 912 -0.53 37.83 24.04
CA ALA A 912 -1.27 36.60 24.29
C ALA A 912 -0.44 35.36 23.95
N THR A 913 -0.60 34.31 24.74
CA THR A 913 0.04 33.00 24.53
C THR A 913 -0.80 32.18 23.55
N LEU A 914 -0.17 31.68 22.49
CA LEU A 914 -0.78 30.66 21.62
C LEU A 914 -0.50 29.27 22.18
N VAL A 915 0.75 28.98 22.50
CA VAL A 915 1.16 27.78 23.22
C VAL A 915 2.47 28.01 23.97
N GLN A 916 2.63 27.43 25.15
CA GLN A 916 3.89 27.45 25.89
C GLN A 916 4.07 26.21 26.77
N LYS A 917 5.33 25.85 27.02
CA LYS A 917 5.75 24.96 28.10
C LYS A 917 6.97 25.56 28.77
N MET A 918 6.74 26.40 29.78
CA MET A 918 7.78 27.27 30.34
C MET A 918 7.51 27.67 31.80
N ASN A 919 8.51 27.53 32.70
CA ASN A 919 8.52 28.07 34.08
C ASN A 919 9.75 28.96 34.40
N ASP A 920 10.68 29.09 33.45
CA ASP A 920 11.74 30.10 33.24
C ASP A 920 12.60 29.63 32.05
N ILE A 921 12.75 28.31 31.98
CA ILE A 921 13.31 27.51 30.88
C ILE A 921 12.14 26.90 30.10
N GLY A 922 12.30 26.72 28.80
CA GLY A 922 11.32 26.11 27.92
C GLY A 922 11.14 26.86 26.62
N TRP A 923 9.95 26.76 26.06
CA TRP A 923 9.61 27.40 24.79
C TRP A 923 8.19 27.96 24.80
N ARG A 924 7.96 28.98 23.96
CA ARG A 924 6.63 29.57 23.76
C ARG A 924 6.47 30.15 22.36
N MET A 925 5.24 30.07 21.86
CA MET A 925 4.76 30.82 20.70
C MET A 925 3.63 31.76 21.17
N SER A 926 3.74 33.04 20.84
CA SER A 926 2.86 34.10 21.37
C SER A 926 2.59 35.21 20.35
N ILE A 927 1.51 35.97 20.54
CA ILE A 927 1.27 37.25 19.89
C ILE A 927 1.96 38.34 20.71
N ASN A 928 2.91 39.03 20.09
CA ASN A 928 3.69 40.08 20.75
C ASN A 928 2.94 41.42 20.80
N LYS A 929 3.60 42.45 21.38
CA LYS A 929 3.04 43.80 21.53
C LYS A 929 2.79 44.53 20.21
N ALA A 930 3.41 44.09 19.12
CA ALA A 930 3.19 44.62 17.78
C ALA A 930 2.06 43.88 17.03
N GLY A 931 1.49 42.81 17.59
CA GLY A 931 0.46 41.99 16.93
C GLY A 931 1.02 40.92 15.98
N SER A 932 2.33 40.70 15.99
CA SER A 932 3.01 39.64 15.23
C SER A 932 3.26 38.42 16.10
N VAL A 933 3.59 37.28 15.49
CA VAL A 933 3.98 36.06 16.22
C VAL A 933 5.40 36.16 16.73
N THR A 934 5.68 35.61 17.90
CA THR A 934 7.03 35.44 18.42
C THR A 934 7.23 34.01 18.90
N LEU A 935 8.26 33.35 18.36
CA LEU A 935 8.83 32.12 18.89
C LEU A 935 9.95 32.48 19.86
N MET A 936 9.99 31.82 21.01
CA MET A 936 11.06 31.95 22.00
C MET A 936 11.42 30.58 22.56
N ALA A 937 12.72 30.35 22.73
CA ALA A 937 13.27 29.20 23.39
C ALA A 937 14.36 29.66 24.37
N LYS A 938 14.28 29.21 25.62
CA LYS A 938 15.18 29.63 26.69
C LYS A 938 15.63 28.43 27.51
N SER A 939 16.90 28.44 27.89
CA SER A 939 17.54 27.46 28.78
C SER A 939 18.46 28.18 29.77
N THR A 940 19.11 27.43 30.66
CA THR A 940 20.08 27.99 31.61
C THR A 940 21.25 28.62 30.86
N GLY A 941 21.34 29.94 30.88
CA GLY A 941 22.43 30.69 30.25
C GLY A 941 22.33 30.85 28.73
N ALA A 942 21.26 30.40 28.09
CA ALA A 942 21.04 30.54 26.65
C ALA A 942 19.59 30.94 26.33
N ASN A 943 19.41 31.84 25.36
CA ASN A 943 18.09 32.32 24.94
C ASN A 943 18.11 32.63 23.44
N ALA A 944 17.05 32.26 22.75
CA ALA A 944 16.78 32.63 21.37
C ALA A 944 15.33 33.10 21.24
N SER A 945 15.10 34.16 20.46
CA SER A 945 13.77 34.65 20.18
C SER A 945 13.71 35.23 18.78
N LEU A 946 12.62 34.92 18.07
CA LEU A 946 12.34 35.41 16.73
C LEU A 946 10.95 36.05 16.74
N ALA A 947 10.90 37.36 16.49
CA ALA A 947 9.65 38.06 16.21
C ALA A 947 9.40 38.07 14.71
N GLY A 948 8.17 37.73 14.33
CA GLY A 948 7.66 37.87 12.98
C GLY A 948 7.61 39.32 12.54
N ARG A 949 7.52 39.52 11.23
CA ARG A 949 7.49 40.84 10.58
C ARG A 949 6.06 41.26 10.24
N ARG A 950 5.20 40.30 9.93
CA ARG A 950 3.79 40.55 9.59
C ARG A 950 2.94 40.63 10.86
N VAL A 951 2.07 41.64 10.89
CA VAL A 951 1.02 41.78 11.91
C VAL A 951 -0.16 40.89 11.49
N ILE A 952 -0.64 40.03 12.38
CA ILE A 952 -1.68 39.02 12.09
C ILE A 952 -2.82 39.02 13.10
N ASN A 953 -2.92 40.09 13.90
CA ASN A 953 -3.98 40.28 14.88
C ASN A 953 -5.18 41.06 14.29
N ASP A 954 -5.54 40.77 13.04
CA ASP A 954 -6.50 41.56 12.24
C ASP A 954 -7.94 41.02 12.27
N GLY A 955 -8.18 39.91 12.96
CA GLY A 955 -9.47 39.24 13.01
C GLY A 955 -9.67 38.15 11.94
N GLN A 956 -8.69 37.93 11.06
CA GLN A 956 -8.71 36.88 10.05
C GLN A 956 -8.06 35.59 10.55
N TRP A 957 -8.36 34.50 9.85
CA TRP A 957 -7.70 33.21 10.07
C TRP A 957 -6.33 33.22 9.41
N HIS A 958 -5.32 32.76 10.15
CA HIS A 958 -3.95 32.63 9.68
C HIS A 958 -3.41 31.23 9.97
N HIS A 959 -2.68 30.70 9.00
CA HIS A 959 -1.82 29.53 9.19
C HIS A 959 -0.45 30.00 9.60
N VAL A 960 0.07 29.48 10.70
CA VAL A 960 1.38 29.86 11.22
C VAL A 960 2.18 28.62 11.58
N ILE A 961 3.42 28.61 11.10
CA ILE A 961 4.43 27.63 11.51
C ILE A 961 5.58 28.37 12.16
N ALA A 962 6.01 27.90 13.33
CA ALA A 962 7.19 28.36 14.03
C ALA A 962 8.14 27.18 14.24
N GLN A 963 9.33 27.25 13.67
CA GLN A 963 10.31 26.16 13.65
C GLN A 963 11.60 26.56 14.37
N ALA A 964 12.14 25.66 15.17
CA ALA A 964 13.49 25.73 15.70
C ALA A 964 14.33 24.60 15.09
N ASP A 965 15.19 24.95 14.13
CA ASP A 965 16.20 24.03 13.59
C ASP A 965 17.43 24.09 14.50
N ARG A 966 17.54 23.10 15.38
CA ARG A 966 18.61 23.03 16.38
C ARG A 966 19.93 22.60 15.78
N LYS A 967 19.91 21.87 14.65
CA LYS A 967 21.10 21.45 13.93
C LYS A 967 21.74 22.64 13.22
N ALA A 968 20.93 23.48 12.56
CA ALA A 968 21.41 24.72 11.95
C ALA A 968 21.57 25.87 12.94
N GLY A 969 21.02 25.76 14.16
CA GLY A 969 21.04 26.85 15.14
C GLY A 969 20.21 28.04 14.70
N THR A 970 19.04 27.81 14.09
CA THR A 970 18.17 28.86 13.53
C THR A 970 16.72 28.71 13.98
N LEU A 971 16.01 29.83 14.03
CA LEU A 971 14.56 29.90 14.17
C LEU A 971 13.96 30.38 12.84
N HIS A 972 12.80 29.85 12.48
CA HIS A 972 12.01 30.29 11.34
C HIS A 972 10.56 30.50 11.74
N SER A 973 9.91 31.43 11.07
CA SER A 973 8.47 31.65 11.17
C SER A 973 7.89 31.79 9.78
N TYR A 974 6.76 31.13 9.56
CA TYR A 974 6.02 31.12 8.31
C TYR A 974 4.58 31.51 8.59
N ILE A 975 3.98 32.30 7.69
CA ILE A 975 2.61 32.77 7.79
C ILE A 975 1.95 32.60 6.43
N ASP A 976 0.81 31.91 6.40
CA ASP A 976 -0.01 31.67 5.20
C ASP A 976 0.84 31.12 4.03
N GLY A 977 1.61 30.06 4.30
CA GLY A 977 2.42 29.37 3.29
C GLY A 977 3.72 30.08 2.89
N LYS A 978 4.12 31.16 3.56
CA LYS A 978 5.31 31.96 3.19
C LYS A 978 6.21 32.23 4.38
N GLN A 979 7.53 32.25 4.15
CA GLN A 979 8.49 32.62 5.19
C GLN A 979 8.32 34.10 5.58
N ASP A 980 8.05 34.36 6.85
CA ASP A 980 7.89 35.69 7.43
C ASP A 980 9.20 36.21 8.04
N ALA A 981 9.89 35.37 8.83
CA ALA A 981 11.15 35.73 9.46
C ALA A 981 12.06 34.52 9.70
N THR A 982 13.36 34.79 9.78
CA THR A 982 14.41 33.84 10.17
C THR A 982 15.44 34.54 11.04
N GLY A 983 16.07 33.81 11.97
CA GLY A 983 17.04 34.37 12.91
C GLY A 983 17.81 33.32 13.70
N PRO A 984 18.72 33.75 14.59
CA PRO A 984 19.51 32.83 15.40
C PRO A 984 18.64 32.03 16.37
N GLY A 985 18.92 30.73 16.48
CA GLY A 985 18.30 29.77 17.38
C GLY A 985 19.29 29.18 18.39
N LEU A 986 18.81 28.22 19.18
CA LEU A 986 19.65 27.46 20.12
C LEU A 986 20.28 26.26 19.41
N GLY A 987 21.53 25.91 19.75
CA GLY A 987 22.22 24.73 19.21
C GLY A 987 21.70 23.39 19.78
N PRO A 988 22.18 22.24 19.27
CA PRO A 988 21.59 20.93 19.56
C PRO A 988 21.87 20.41 20.97
N GLU A 989 22.86 20.97 21.68
CA GLU A 989 23.24 20.54 23.04
C GLU A 989 22.39 21.18 24.15
N VAL A 990 21.55 22.16 23.83
CA VAL A 990 20.82 22.95 24.84
C VAL A 990 19.47 22.29 25.16
N SER A 991 19.27 21.77 26.36
CA SER A 991 17.97 21.20 26.74
C SER A 991 16.93 22.28 27.06
N LEU A 992 15.70 22.08 26.59
CA LEU A 992 14.51 22.88 26.93
C LEU A 992 13.60 22.22 27.97
N ALA A 993 13.98 21.03 28.47
CA ALA A 993 13.16 20.28 29.41
C ALA A 993 12.92 21.07 30.70
N ASN A 994 11.68 21.03 31.19
CA ASN A 994 11.26 21.72 32.39
C ASN A 994 10.02 21.03 33.02
N ASP A 995 9.70 21.44 34.24
CA ASP A 995 8.59 20.87 35.03
C ASP A 995 7.27 21.64 34.88
N ALA A 996 7.17 22.61 33.97
CA ALA A 996 5.94 23.37 33.74
C ALA A 996 4.92 22.51 32.98
N ASP A 997 3.64 22.73 33.22
CA ASP A 997 2.60 22.23 32.32
C ASP A 997 2.70 22.90 30.94
N LEU A 998 2.12 22.25 29.93
CA LEU A 998 1.92 22.85 28.62
C LEU A 998 0.58 23.57 28.61
N TYR A 999 0.57 24.82 28.19
CA TYR A 999 -0.63 25.66 28.11
C TYR A 999 -0.87 26.12 26.69
N VAL A 1000 -2.14 26.14 26.27
CA VAL A 1000 -2.61 26.61 24.95
C VAL A 1000 -3.64 27.72 25.15
N ALA A 1001 -3.55 28.76 24.31
CA ALA A 1001 -4.45 29.91 24.29
C ALA A 1001 -4.50 30.76 25.57
N GLY A 1002 -3.52 30.63 26.47
CA GLY A 1002 -3.47 31.39 27.71
C GLY A 1002 -2.68 30.69 28.80
N THR A 1003 -2.70 31.23 30.01
CA THR A 1003 -2.04 30.66 31.19
C THR A 1003 -2.85 30.97 32.45
N PRO A 1004 -2.66 30.23 33.56
CA PRO A 1004 -3.28 30.57 34.84
C PRO A 1004 -2.88 31.97 35.35
N GLN A 1005 -1.78 32.52 34.86
CA GLN A 1005 -1.25 33.85 35.23
C GLN A 1005 -1.70 34.98 34.28
N GLY A 1006 -2.50 34.69 33.24
CA GLY A 1006 -2.95 35.67 32.25
C GLY A 1006 -2.39 35.42 30.85
N GLN A 1007 -2.26 36.48 30.04
CA GLN A 1007 -1.90 36.41 28.61
C GLN A 1007 -2.87 35.55 27.79
N ASN A 1008 -4.15 35.59 28.16
CA ASN A 1008 -5.18 34.76 27.56
C ASN A 1008 -5.54 35.28 26.15
N LEU A 1009 -5.65 34.34 25.22
CA LEU A 1009 -6.04 34.63 23.86
C LEU A 1009 -7.52 35.02 23.83
N LYS A 1010 -7.82 36.22 23.33
CA LYS A 1010 -9.15 36.53 22.82
C LYS A 1010 -9.18 36.17 21.35
N GLY A 1011 -9.80 35.06 20.98
CA GLY A 1011 -9.65 34.52 19.63
C GLY A 1011 -10.21 33.12 19.47
N SER A 1012 -9.81 32.42 18.41
CA SER A 1012 -10.22 31.04 18.17
C SER A 1012 -9.11 30.24 17.54
N ILE A 1013 -9.00 28.96 17.91
CA ILE A 1013 -8.08 27.99 17.32
C ILE A 1013 -8.91 26.86 16.71
N ASP A 1014 -8.56 26.44 15.50
CA ASP A 1014 -9.20 25.34 14.77
C ASP A 1014 -8.30 24.10 14.78
N PHE A 1015 -6.99 24.31 14.51
CA PHE A 1015 -5.98 23.26 14.48
C PHE A 1015 -4.68 23.69 15.16
N MET A 1016 -4.00 22.76 15.84
CA MET A 1016 -2.64 22.94 16.35
C MET A 1016 -1.90 21.61 16.43
N ARG A 1017 -0.60 21.59 16.10
CA ARG A 1017 0.26 20.42 16.37
C ARG A 1017 1.70 20.80 16.73
N ILE A 1018 2.40 19.83 17.30
CA ILE A 1018 3.82 19.92 17.67
C ILE A 1018 4.55 18.71 17.09
N ALA A 1019 5.63 18.96 16.37
CA ALA A 1019 6.50 17.95 15.78
C ALA A 1019 7.94 18.11 16.28
N ARG A 1020 8.65 17.00 16.54
CA ARG A 1020 10.07 16.99 16.95
C ARG A 1020 11.01 16.91 15.75
N GLY A 1021 10.82 17.83 14.81
CA GLY A 1021 11.63 17.94 13.61
C GLY A 1021 11.45 19.28 12.92
N THR A 1022 11.95 19.36 11.70
CA THR A 1022 11.80 20.50 10.79
C THR A 1022 10.98 20.11 9.56
N LEU A 1023 10.59 21.10 8.74
CA LEU A 1023 10.02 20.85 7.41
C LEU A 1023 10.98 19.99 6.56
N ALA A 1024 12.30 20.23 6.68
CA ALA A 1024 13.31 19.45 5.99
C ALA A 1024 13.37 17.98 6.47
N ASP A 1025 13.32 17.73 7.78
CA ASP A 1025 13.24 16.35 8.33
C ASP A 1025 11.96 15.64 7.87
N SER A 1026 10.91 16.42 7.60
CA SER A 1026 9.62 15.97 7.10
C SER A 1026 9.57 15.82 5.57
N LYS A 1027 10.69 16.01 4.86
CA LYS A 1027 10.76 15.96 3.39
C LYS A 1027 9.65 16.80 2.72
N THR A 1028 9.48 18.05 3.15
CA THR A 1028 8.48 18.97 2.61
C THR A 1028 9.00 20.40 2.65
N THR A 1029 8.40 21.30 1.87
CA THR A 1029 8.56 22.75 2.05
C THR A 1029 7.33 23.35 2.72
N ILE A 1030 7.39 24.64 3.07
CA ILE A 1030 6.23 25.37 3.58
C ILE A 1030 5.17 25.53 2.48
N GLU A 1031 5.59 25.75 1.23
CA GLU A 1031 4.70 25.87 0.08
C GLU A 1031 3.94 24.56 -0.17
N GLU A 1032 4.62 23.41 -0.10
CA GLU A 1032 3.98 22.10 -0.28
C GLU A 1032 2.96 21.81 0.82
N LEU A 1033 3.37 21.97 2.07
CA LEU A 1033 2.51 21.74 3.22
C LEU A 1033 1.26 22.62 3.16
N TYR A 1034 1.43 23.92 2.89
CA TYR A 1034 0.30 24.85 2.78
C TYR A 1034 -0.59 24.53 1.59
N THR A 1035 -0.02 24.21 0.43
CA THR A 1035 -0.81 23.85 -0.74
C THR A 1035 -1.61 22.58 -0.48
N TRP A 1036 -1.01 21.56 0.13
CA TRP A 1036 -1.75 20.36 0.52
C TRP A 1036 -2.92 20.72 1.45
N GLU A 1037 -2.65 21.41 2.56
CA GLU A 1037 -3.62 21.63 3.63
C GLU A 1037 -4.77 22.57 3.26
N PHE A 1038 -4.61 23.46 2.28
CA PHE A 1038 -5.62 24.45 1.91
C PHE A 1038 -6.09 24.36 0.45
N GLU A 1039 -5.34 23.66 -0.39
CA GLU A 1039 -5.59 23.51 -1.84
C GLU A 1039 -5.52 22.04 -2.30
N GLY A 1040 -5.31 21.08 -1.40
CA GLY A 1040 -5.11 19.67 -1.74
C GLY A 1040 -6.35 18.93 -2.26
N PRO A 1041 -6.15 17.68 -2.73
CA PRO A 1041 -7.15 16.91 -3.48
C PRO A 1041 -8.41 16.56 -2.68
N PHE A 1042 -8.34 16.56 -1.34
CA PHE A 1042 -9.51 16.32 -0.48
C PHE A 1042 -10.56 17.44 -0.53
N LEU A 1043 -10.23 18.57 -1.15
CA LEU A 1043 -11.13 19.70 -1.39
C LEU A 1043 -11.70 19.68 -2.82
N GLU A 1044 -11.34 18.68 -3.61
CA GLU A 1044 -11.81 18.45 -4.97
C GLU A 1044 -12.71 17.22 -5.01
N ASP A 1045 -13.43 17.02 -6.12
CA ASP A 1045 -14.07 15.76 -6.44
C ASP A 1045 -13.09 14.85 -7.20
N PHE A 1046 -13.50 13.60 -7.46
CA PHE A 1046 -12.72 12.59 -8.19
C PHE A 1046 -12.19 13.05 -9.54
N THR A 1047 -12.83 14.04 -10.16
CA THR A 1047 -12.47 14.58 -11.48
C THR A 1047 -11.52 15.78 -11.39
N GLY A 1048 -11.03 16.11 -10.20
CA GLY A 1048 -10.18 17.28 -9.94
C GLY A 1048 -10.96 18.60 -9.95
N ARG A 1049 -12.30 18.58 -9.80
CA ARG A 1049 -13.09 19.82 -9.70
C ARG A 1049 -13.17 20.27 -8.26
N ARG A 1050 -12.80 21.53 -8.01
CA ARG A 1050 -12.93 22.14 -6.67
C ARG A 1050 -14.36 22.07 -6.17
N ARG A 1051 -14.55 21.50 -4.99
CA ARG A 1051 -15.86 21.46 -4.33
C ARG A 1051 -16.27 22.85 -3.84
N PRO A 1052 -17.57 23.19 -3.89
CA PRO A 1052 -18.07 24.45 -3.34
C PRO A 1052 -17.90 24.51 -1.80
N ALA A 1053 -18.06 25.70 -1.22
CA ALA A 1053 -17.82 25.93 0.21
C ALA A 1053 -18.74 25.13 1.15
N ASP A 1054 -19.92 24.73 0.69
CA ASP A 1054 -20.84 23.83 1.42
C ASP A 1054 -20.45 22.33 1.30
N GLY A 1055 -19.38 22.07 0.55
CA GLY A 1055 -18.74 20.77 0.31
C GLY A 1055 -19.30 19.98 -0.88
N GLY A 1056 -20.28 20.52 -1.61
CA GLY A 1056 -20.79 19.90 -2.83
C GLY A 1056 -21.66 18.68 -2.56
N GLU A 1057 -21.54 17.65 -3.38
CA GLU A 1057 -22.32 16.43 -3.25
C GLU A 1057 -21.61 15.39 -2.37
N ALA A 1058 -22.37 14.61 -1.60
CA ALA A 1058 -21.83 13.41 -0.97
C ALA A 1058 -21.33 12.44 -2.07
N GLY A 1059 -20.35 11.62 -1.71
CA GLY A 1059 -19.70 10.69 -2.64
C GLY A 1059 -18.63 11.36 -3.50
N ALA A 1060 -18.03 10.56 -4.37
CA ALA A 1060 -16.77 10.88 -5.03
C ALA A 1060 -16.85 11.99 -6.08
N ILE A 1061 -18.01 12.22 -6.69
CA ILE A 1061 -18.17 13.07 -7.87
C ILE A 1061 -19.29 14.08 -7.66
N ASP A 1062 -19.10 15.32 -8.13
CA ASP A 1062 -20.18 16.32 -8.21
C ASP A 1062 -20.88 16.29 -9.59
N ASP A 1063 -22.16 16.64 -9.69
CA ASP A 1063 -22.95 16.52 -10.94
C ASP A 1063 -22.56 17.53 -12.04
N LYS A 1064 -21.83 18.61 -11.69
CA LYS A 1064 -21.74 19.85 -12.50
C LYS A 1064 -20.54 19.97 -13.41
#